data_AF-A0A8T1DAI9-F1
#
_entry.id   AF-A0A8T1DAI9-F1
#
_cell.length_a   1.000
_cell.length_b   1.000
_cell.length_c   1.000
_cell.angle_alpha   90.00
_cell.angle_beta   90.00
_cell.angle_gamma   90.00
#
_symmetry.space_group_name_H-M   'P 1'
#
loop_
_entity.id
_entity.type
_entity.pdbx_description
1 polymer ?
#
loop_
_entity_poly.entity_id
_entity_poly.type
_entity_poly.pdbx_seq_one_letter_code
_entity_poly.pdbx_strand_id
1 'polypeptide(L)'
;MRFLVLLWALCVQINDAAITSASVTPVSPNAGVTGAVDVAFTTGTIIPVGGTIVVTFPSTFYVDSASTLSNPVGMDSTSTIAASPTTGVVTITIATTSAAAGAISFTLDSISNPGLGTSSSYAIRTKNAGGTTLESATAAGSTFNSWAMSNAATVTAASLFAGRTTSYTATLTTDVTLRIGSVIALKVPFLSDSVIVFSSATLAGLVGINAASTVLRVASPYILLTIAGQDIAAGQTVSITYGNIINAAAQSAPPFSTPPFYVDTRHSNGAIFQVSPATNTLTFTSTTLPSATITPVSYWAGATTDYNVVFGNLAYVPSGSRVDVIFPSRFDISGATLTHITNLPTVNTVFSLSSATTARVTLGNTAVLPGTGRSFKLENIVNPGSSCDQFIVEYCAATWESYTVTISDGGGNVFEDLTTVAGTPIVKKPLTYGRVRPLLKTPNTLTVATVTLDTVTTIPLGGYIEAVLPADYSVGAGTITASSLVNIPSASTAVTSTPSSVMLQIAGANIPATTGISFTIDKITTPSNNAVGNFIVRTRDAGGSTIEESSTIGGEGCTYVNDCSGHGTCTLLSKVCICNSGWGAPTDVADYKSPDCSTRVCPSNYAWNSIPTSTTTAHDIIVECSAMGVCNRSTGTCKCFSGFEGSACERMSCPNDCSDRGTCMSMRNMAAAKIALPISPPTTYGDDPFSSTWDADRIFGCVCDSGWAVGTASGELQATEYFGADCSKRHCPIGNDPDTTVDETNCQGKTVPGGTAVGVAGNKCLVECSNRGVCNYKRGICTCFQGYTGYACQTRDELAK
;
A
#
# COMPACT_ATOMS: atom_id res chain seq x y z
N MET A 1 19.48 62.03 44.80
CA MET A 1 20.28 63.15 45.34
C MET A 1 20.35 64.22 44.26
N ARG A 2 19.88 65.45 44.56
CA ARG A 2 20.04 66.71 43.80
C ARG A 2 19.26 66.84 42.46
N PHE A 3 18.43 67.84 42.20
CA PHE A 3 18.08 69.09 42.89
C PHE A 3 16.65 69.51 42.51
N LEU A 4 15.91 69.97 43.52
CA LEU A 4 14.64 70.70 43.44
C LEU A 4 14.82 72.00 42.64
N VAL A 5 13.94 72.26 41.66
CA VAL A 5 13.56 73.62 41.27
C VAL A 5 12.03 73.63 41.12
N LEU A 6 11.34 73.85 42.25
CA LEU A 6 9.99 74.39 42.24
C LEU A 6 10.10 75.84 41.76
N LEU A 7 9.75 76.13 40.51
CA LEU A 7 9.35 77.48 40.14
C LEU A 7 7.84 77.60 40.38
N TRP A 8 7.51 78.26 41.49
CA TRP A 8 6.23 78.92 41.69
C TRP A 8 6.01 79.92 40.55
N ALA A 9 5.22 79.55 39.54
CA ALA A 9 4.45 80.52 38.80
C ALA A 9 3.11 80.65 39.53
N LEU A 10 2.97 81.73 40.31
CA LEU A 10 1.64 82.24 40.65
C LEU A 10 0.90 82.50 39.33
N CYS A 11 0.07 81.54 38.93
CA CYS A 11 -0.98 81.81 37.96
C CYS A 11 -1.97 82.71 38.68
N VAL A 12 -1.96 84.00 38.33
CA VAL A 12 -3.07 84.89 38.61
C VAL A 12 -4.31 84.22 38.00
N GLN A 13 -5.16 83.61 38.84
CA GLN A 13 -6.52 83.30 38.44
C GLN A 13 -7.20 84.64 38.18
N ILE A 14 -7.17 85.08 36.92
CA ILE A 14 -8.22 85.97 36.43
C ILE A 14 -9.47 85.09 36.51
N ASN A 15 -10.29 85.30 37.54
CA ASN A 15 -11.64 84.77 37.56
C ASN A 15 -12.39 85.49 36.44
N ASP A 16 -12.31 84.95 35.23
CA ASP A 16 -13.19 85.34 34.13
C ASP A 16 -14.63 85.32 34.67
N ALA A 17 -15.45 86.30 34.30
CA ALA A 17 -16.84 86.30 34.72
C ALA A 17 -17.54 85.02 34.22
N ALA A 18 -18.48 84.49 35.01
CA ALA A 18 -19.08 83.19 34.71
C ALA A 18 -20.31 83.37 33.81
N ILE A 19 -20.36 82.61 32.71
CA ILE A 19 -21.60 82.39 31.96
C ILE A 19 -22.54 81.58 32.87
N THR A 20 -23.78 82.02 33.04
CA THR A 20 -24.69 81.50 34.10
C THR A 20 -25.40 80.19 33.75
N SER A 21 -25.55 79.89 32.46
CA SER A 21 -26.00 78.59 31.95
C SER A 21 -25.32 78.29 30.62
N ALA A 22 -24.93 77.04 30.38
CA ALA A 22 -24.29 76.61 29.14
C ALA A 22 -24.65 75.15 28.80
N SER A 23 -25.06 74.90 27.56
CA SER A 23 -25.32 73.57 27.02
C SER A 23 -24.79 73.46 25.59
N VAL A 24 -24.19 72.31 25.29
CA VAL A 24 -23.76 71.92 23.94
C VAL A 24 -24.30 70.52 23.70
N THR A 25 -25.26 70.40 22.79
CA THR A 25 -26.05 69.18 22.59
C THR A 25 -26.00 68.78 21.11
N PRO A 26 -25.27 67.72 20.75
CA PRO A 26 -25.37 67.10 19.44
C PRO A 26 -26.81 66.66 19.16
N VAL A 27 -27.32 66.97 17.98
CA VAL A 27 -28.69 66.62 17.57
C VAL A 27 -28.84 65.09 17.43
N SER A 28 -27.78 64.41 17.00
CA SER A 28 -27.71 62.95 16.94
C SER A 28 -26.82 62.39 18.05
N PRO A 29 -27.30 61.41 18.85
CA PRO A 29 -26.47 60.70 19.82
C PRO A 29 -25.68 59.53 19.21
N ASN A 30 -25.75 59.33 17.89
CA ASN A 30 -25.08 58.22 17.22
C ASN A 30 -23.59 58.53 17.05
N ALA A 31 -22.74 57.60 17.49
CA ALA A 31 -21.30 57.70 17.37
C ALA A 31 -20.85 57.83 15.91
N GLY A 32 -19.88 58.71 15.65
CA GLY A 32 -19.30 58.93 14.32
C GLY A 32 -20.17 59.71 13.32
N VAL A 33 -21.45 59.93 13.60
CA VAL A 33 -22.32 60.73 12.73
C VAL A 33 -21.80 62.15 12.67
N THR A 34 -21.74 62.71 11.46
CA THR A 34 -21.45 64.13 11.23
C THR A 34 -22.76 64.87 11.08
N GLY A 35 -22.98 65.91 11.88
CA GLY A 35 -24.20 66.70 11.81
C GLY A 35 -24.25 67.87 12.78
N ALA A 36 -25.47 68.30 13.06
CA ALA A 36 -25.76 69.50 13.83
C ALA A 36 -25.53 69.33 15.34
N VAL A 37 -25.11 70.42 15.97
CA VAL A 37 -24.88 70.58 17.42
C VAL A 37 -25.51 71.90 17.85
N ASP A 38 -26.48 71.82 18.76
CA ASP A 38 -27.13 72.99 19.35
C ASP A 38 -26.31 73.51 20.52
N VAL A 39 -26.00 74.80 20.48
CA VAL A 39 -25.28 75.51 21.54
C VAL A 39 -26.19 76.58 22.11
N ALA A 40 -26.33 76.62 23.43
CA ALA A 40 -27.10 77.64 24.12
C ALA A 40 -26.40 78.03 25.43
N PHE A 41 -26.38 79.33 25.73
CA PHE A 41 -25.84 79.85 26.97
C PHE A 41 -26.42 81.23 27.34
N THR A 42 -26.25 81.66 28.59
CA THR A 42 -26.69 82.99 29.05
C THR A 42 -25.49 83.85 29.44
N THR A 43 -25.22 84.89 28.65
CA THR A 43 -24.14 85.87 28.90
C THR A 43 -24.63 86.99 29.81
N GLY A 44 -23.85 87.35 30.82
CA GLY A 44 -24.13 88.47 31.73
C GLY A 44 -23.60 89.81 31.23
N THR A 45 -22.83 89.81 30.14
CA THR A 45 -22.16 91.00 29.59
C THR A 45 -22.48 91.19 28.11
N ILE A 46 -22.30 92.41 27.59
CA ILE A 46 -22.47 92.69 26.16
C ILE A 46 -21.25 92.15 25.41
N ILE A 47 -21.46 91.37 24.36
CA ILE A 47 -20.39 90.96 23.43
C ILE A 47 -20.37 91.99 22.29
N PRO A 48 -19.35 92.86 22.20
CA PRO A 48 -19.33 93.95 21.24
C PRO A 48 -19.19 93.45 19.79
N VAL A 49 -19.56 94.29 18.82
CA VAL A 49 -19.19 94.12 17.40
C VAL A 49 -17.68 93.82 17.27
N GLY A 50 -17.35 92.78 16.50
CA GLY A 50 -15.99 92.25 16.35
C GLY A 50 -15.51 91.35 17.50
N GLY A 51 -16.27 91.25 18.59
CA GLY A 51 -16.06 90.24 19.65
C GLY A 51 -16.39 88.83 19.16
N THR A 52 -15.96 87.81 19.91
CA THR A 52 -16.10 86.41 19.47
C THR A 52 -16.71 85.50 20.53
N ILE A 53 -17.53 84.54 20.09
CA ILE A 53 -17.95 83.38 20.87
C ILE A 53 -17.08 82.20 20.42
N VAL A 54 -16.33 81.61 21.34
CA VAL A 54 -15.42 80.49 21.09
C VAL A 54 -15.99 79.24 21.76
N VAL A 55 -16.36 78.24 20.96
CA VAL A 55 -16.78 76.92 21.41
C VAL A 55 -15.64 75.94 21.15
N THR A 56 -15.11 75.34 22.21
CA THR A 56 -14.06 74.32 22.14
C THR A 56 -14.67 72.95 22.39
N PHE A 57 -14.59 72.09 21.38
CA PHE A 57 -15.01 70.70 21.47
C PHE A 57 -13.89 69.84 22.09
N PRO A 58 -14.23 68.77 22.82
CA PRO A 58 -13.27 67.76 23.22
C PRO A 58 -12.51 67.19 22.02
N SER A 59 -11.26 66.77 22.21
CA SER A 59 -10.38 66.26 21.14
C SER A 59 -10.87 64.99 20.45
N THR A 60 -11.93 64.35 20.97
CA THR A 60 -12.56 63.17 20.38
C THR A 60 -13.60 63.53 19.31
N PHE A 61 -14.01 64.80 19.21
CA PHE A 61 -14.81 65.29 18.10
C PHE A 61 -13.92 65.66 16.92
N TYR A 62 -14.49 65.62 15.72
CA TYR A 62 -13.91 66.27 14.57
C TYR A 62 -14.78 67.47 14.17
N VAL A 63 -14.18 68.64 14.13
CA VAL A 63 -14.84 69.88 13.71
C VAL A 63 -14.42 70.15 12.27
N ASP A 64 -15.34 70.15 11.31
CA ASP A 64 -14.99 70.42 9.92
C ASP A 64 -14.67 71.90 9.70
N SER A 65 -13.69 72.19 8.85
CA SER A 65 -13.38 73.57 8.43
C SER A 65 -14.56 74.26 7.73
N ALA A 66 -15.46 73.47 7.15
CA ALA A 66 -16.67 73.94 6.47
C ALA A 66 -17.90 74.04 7.39
N SER A 67 -17.73 73.94 8.72
CA SER A 67 -18.84 74.11 9.67
C SER A 67 -19.62 75.40 9.43
N THR A 68 -20.95 75.26 9.43
CA THR A 68 -21.88 76.36 9.19
C THR A 68 -22.56 76.78 10.49
N LEU A 69 -23.02 78.03 10.52
CA LEU A 69 -23.81 78.60 11.60
C LEU A 69 -25.24 78.79 11.12
N SER A 70 -26.20 78.33 11.90
CA SER A 70 -27.63 78.50 11.62
C SER A 70 -28.42 78.81 12.90
N ASN A 71 -29.63 79.35 12.72
CA ASN A 71 -30.57 79.70 13.79
C ASN A 71 -29.99 80.56 14.94
N PRO A 72 -29.19 81.62 14.67
CA PRO A 72 -28.68 82.46 15.74
C PRO A 72 -29.81 83.23 16.44
N VAL A 73 -29.83 83.20 17.76
CA VAL A 73 -30.75 83.92 18.65
C VAL A 73 -29.92 84.67 19.69
N GLY A 74 -30.31 85.90 20.02
CA GLY A 74 -29.57 86.75 20.96
C GLY A 74 -28.29 87.37 20.38
N MET A 75 -28.03 87.16 19.09
CA MET A 75 -26.91 87.73 18.34
C MET A 75 -27.34 88.06 16.90
N ASP A 76 -26.53 88.84 16.20
CA ASP A 76 -26.73 89.22 14.80
C ASP A 76 -26.68 88.00 13.85
N SER A 77 -27.66 87.89 12.94
CA SER A 77 -27.76 86.83 11.92
C SER A 77 -26.68 86.88 10.83
N THR A 78 -26.00 88.01 10.68
CA THR A 78 -24.85 88.20 9.76
C THR A 78 -23.51 87.87 10.41
N SER A 79 -23.51 87.39 11.67
CA SER A 79 -22.30 86.92 12.35
C SER A 79 -21.64 85.77 11.57
N THR A 80 -20.32 85.77 11.51
CA THR A 80 -19.55 84.82 10.69
C THR A 80 -18.93 83.72 11.56
N ILE A 81 -18.76 82.53 10.97
CA ILE A 81 -18.14 81.38 11.62
C ILE A 81 -16.77 81.07 11.01
N ALA A 82 -15.83 80.67 11.86
CA ALA A 82 -14.56 80.07 11.48
C ALA A 82 -14.31 78.84 12.34
N ALA A 83 -14.02 77.71 11.71
CA ALA A 83 -13.79 76.44 12.37
C ALA A 83 -12.37 75.94 12.13
N SER A 84 -11.75 75.39 13.17
CA SER A 84 -10.38 74.86 13.15
C SER A 84 -10.39 73.37 13.50
N PRO A 85 -10.26 72.48 12.49
CA PRO A 85 -10.21 71.04 12.72
C PRO A 85 -9.08 70.62 13.66
N THR A 86 -7.89 71.24 13.52
CA THR A 86 -6.69 70.92 14.28
C THR A 86 -6.82 71.18 15.79
N THR A 87 -7.65 72.15 16.18
CA THR A 87 -7.83 72.52 17.59
C THR A 87 -9.20 72.12 18.14
N GLY A 88 -10.12 71.64 17.29
CA GLY A 88 -11.50 71.36 17.69
C GLY A 88 -12.27 72.62 18.12
N VAL A 89 -11.90 73.79 17.58
CA VAL A 89 -12.45 75.09 18.00
C VAL A 89 -13.32 75.68 16.90
N VAL A 90 -14.50 76.15 17.29
CA VAL A 90 -15.38 76.98 16.47
C VAL A 90 -15.40 78.39 17.05
N THR A 91 -15.14 79.39 16.22
CA THR A 91 -15.16 80.81 16.58
C THR A 91 -16.24 81.50 15.78
N ILE A 92 -17.17 82.16 16.47
CA ILE A 92 -18.19 82.99 15.85
C ILE A 92 -17.86 84.44 16.14
N THR A 93 -17.74 85.26 15.11
CA THR A 93 -17.45 86.70 15.23
C THR A 93 -18.75 87.49 15.13
N ILE A 94 -19.06 88.27 16.17
CA ILE A 94 -20.23 89.16 16.20
C ILE A 94 -20.06 90.24 15.14
N ALA A 95 -21.02 90.33 14.23
CA ALA A 95 -20.97 91.26 13.11
C ALA A 95 -21.57 92.63 13.48
N THR A 96 -22.56 93.10 12.75
CA THR A 96 -23.07 94.49 12.72
C THR A 96 -23.68 95.00 14.02
N THR A 97 -24.21 94.12 14.88
CA THR A 97 -24.87 94.51 16.13
C THR A 97 -24.32 93.71 17.32
N SER A 98 -23.91 94.41 18.38
CA SER A 98 -23.43 93.77 19.62
C SER A 98 -24.49 92.83 20.20
N ALA A 99 -24.08 91.64 20.66
CA ALA A 99 -24.97 90.72 21.36
C ALA A 99 -25.21 91.24 22.79
N ALA A 100 -26.47 91.52 23.13
CA ALA A 100 -26.83 92.02 24.45
C ALA A 100 -26.67 90.95 25.54
N ALA A 101 -26.52 91.38 26.79
CA ALA A 101 -26.58 90.46 27.92
C ALA A 101 -27.94 89.72 27.93
N GLY A 102 -27.92 88.40 28.03
CA GLY A 102 -29.11 87.56 27.88
C GLY A 102 -28.80 86.18 27.31
N ALA A 103 -29.86 85.48 26.88
CA ALA A 103 -29.76 84.17 26.28
C ALA A 103 -29.25 84.25 24.83
N ILE A 104 -28.24 83.44 24.51
CA ILE A 104 -27.70 83.24 23.17
C ILE A 104 -27.85 81.76 22.82
N SER A 105 -28.34 81.48 21.61
CA SER A 105 -28.36 80.11 21.07
C SER A 105 -28.13 80.09 19.57
N PHE A 106 -27.54 79.01 19.07
CA PHE A 106 -27.31 78.78 17.65
C PHE A 106 -27.04 77.29 17.40
N THR A 107 -27.11 76.88 16.14
CA THR A 107 -26.78 75.53 15.70
C THR A 107 -25.52 75.56 14.84
N LEU A 108 -24.55 74.71 15.19
CA LEU A 108 -23.34 74.43 14.41
C LEU A 108 -23.54 73.14 13.63
N ASP A 109 -23.15 73.09 12.35
CA ASP A 109 -23.21 71.84 11.56
C ASP A 109 -21.82 71.36 11.11
N SER A 110 -21.77 70.18 10.50
CA SER A 110 -20.54 69.51 10.07
C SER A 110 -19.59 69.16 11.22
N ILE A 111 -20.14 68.76 12.37
CA ILE A 111 -19.36 68.27 13.51
C ILE A 111 -19.52 66.76 13.59
N SER A 112 -18.41 66.01 13.53
CA SER A 112 -18.43 64.55 13.70
C SER A 112 -18.37 64.17 15.17
N ASN A 113 -19.35 63.38 15.59
CA ASN A 113 -19.43 62.82 16.93
C ASN A 113 -18.26 61.85 17.22
N PRO A 114 -17.83 61.73 18.48
CA PRO A 114 -16.85 60.73 18.90
C PRO A 114 -17.41 59.30 18.84
N GLY A 115 -16.59 58.32 19.22
CA GLY A 115 -17.02 56.94 19.43
C GLY A 115 -17.92 56.76 20.66
N LEU A 116 -18.48 55.55 20.81
CA LEU A 116 -19.27 55.10 21.96
C LEU A 116 -18.67 55.55 23.30
N GLY A 117 -19.50 56.16 24.15
CA GLY A 117 -19.13 56.62 25.48
C GLY A 117 -19.53 58.07 25.76
N THR A 118 -19.12 58.59 26.92
CA THR A 118 -19.35 59.97 27.31
C THR A 118 -18.11 60.81 27.00
N SER A 119 -18.31 61.89 26.26
CA SER A 119 -17.24 62.85 25.93
C SER A 119 -16.83 63.70 27.15
N SER A 120 -15.65 64.31 27.09
CA SER A 120 -15.25 65.33 28.06
C SER A 120 -16.14 66.58 27.94
N SER A 121 -16.02 67.50 28.90
CA SER A 121 -16.76 68.77 28.86
C SER A 121 -16.34 69.64 27.69
N TYR A 122 -17.30 70.41 27.18
CA TYR A 122 -17.07 71.48 26.21
C TYR A 122 -16.68 72.76 26.95
N ALA A 123 -15.93 73.66 26.29
CA ALA A 123 -15.65 74.99 26.84
C ALA A 123 -16.25 76.08 25.95
N ILE A 124 -16.94 77.05 26.55
CA ILE A 124 -17.47 78.23 25.89
C ILE A 124 -16.79 79.46 26.47
N ARG A 125 -16.30 80.35 25.61
CA ARG A 125 -15.74 81.65 26.00
C ARG A 125 -16.32 82.76 25.14
N THR A 126 -16.72 83.85 25.76
CA THR A 126 -17.02 85.10 25.05
C THR A 126 -15.80 86.01 25.14
N LYS A 127 -15.48 86.75 24.08
CA LYS A 127 -14.33 87.65 24.04
C LYS A 127 -14.69 89.00 23.44
N ASN A 128 -14.01 90.05 23.86
CA ASN A 128 -14.10 91.36 23.22
C ASN A 128 -13.37 91.37 21.86
N ALA A 129 -13.48 92.47 21.11
CA ALA A 129 -12.82 92.62 19.81
C ALA A 129 -11.28 92.57 19.87
N GLY A 130 -10.69 92.81 21.05
CA GLY A 130 -9.25 92.67 21.31
C GLY A 130 -8.82 91.24 21.71
N GLY A 131 -9.74 90.28 21.72
CA GLY A 131 -9.45 88.87 22.05
C GLY A 131 -9.34 88.55 23.54
N THR A 132 -9.62 89.50 24.44
CA THR A 132 -9.66 89.27 25.90
C THR A 132 -10.96 88.54 26.26
N THR A 133 -10.87 87.50 27.09
CA THR A 133 -12.05 86.79 27.60
C THR A 133 -12.92 87.74 28.43
N LEU A 134 -14.22 87.78 28.13
CA LEU A 134 -15.23 88.47 28.91
C LEU A 134 -15.79 87.49 29.95
N GLU A 135 -16.30 86.35 29.46
CA GLU A 135 -16.86 85.30 30.30
C GLU A 135 -16.47 83.91 29.80
N SER A 136 -16.54 82.92 30.69
CA SER A 136 -16.34 81.52 30.34
C SER A 136 -17.31 80.57 31.05
N ALA A 137 -17.56 79.41 30.46
CA ALA A 137 -18.23 78.28 31.09
C ALA A 137 -17.74 76.95 30.51
N THR A 138 -17.99 75.89 31.26
CA THR A 138 -17.89 74.50 30.79
C THR A 138 -19.28 73.89 30.69
N ALA A 139 -19.62 73.31 29.54
CA ALA A 139 -20.84 72.52 29.38
C ALA A 139 -20.51 71.03 29.58
N ALA A 140 -21.44 70.27 30.17
CA ALA A 140 -21.27 68.83 30.38
C ALA A 140 -21.09 68.10 29.04
N GLY A 141 -20.27 67.04 29.04
CA GLY A 141 -20.06 66.20 27.87
C GLY A 141 -21.32 65.42 27.49
N SER A 142 -21.47 65.14 26.20
CA SER A 142 -22.57 64.33 25.66
C SER A 142 -22.22 62.83 25.65
N THR A 143 -23.23 61.98 25.79
CA THR A 143 -23.12 60.51 25.72
C THR A 143 -23.56 60.01 24.34
N PHE A 144 -22.74 59.15 23.75
CA PHE A 144 -22.94 58.60 22.41
C PHE A 144 -23.08 57.10 22.44
N ASN A 145 -23.95 56.59 21.56
CA ASN A 145 -24.22 55.15 21.40
C ASN A 145 -23.60 54.64 20.10
N SER A 146 -23.00 53.45 20.15
CA SER A 146 -22.71 52.68 18.93
C SER A 146 -24.00 52.18 18.31
N TRP A 147 -23.99 51.96 17.00
CA TRP A 147 -25.19 51.55 16.26
C TRP A 147 -24.84 50.57 15.13
N ALA A 148 -25.86 49.92 14.55
CA ALA A 148 -25.65 48.92 13.50
C ALA A 148 -25.36 49.58 12.15
N MET A 149 -24.40 49.04 11.39
CA MET A 149 -24.20 49.45 10.00
C MET A 149 -25.44 49.14 9.14
N SER A 150 -25.79 50.01 8.20
CA SER A 150 -26.97 49.83 7.34
C SER A 150 -26.83 48.62 6.42
N ASN A 151 -25.61 48.34 5.94
CA ASN A 151 -25.30 47.18 5.11
C ASN A 151 -24.57 46.11 5.94
N ALA A 152 -24.95 44.86 5.72
CA ALA A 152 -24.26 43.73 6.32
C ALA A 152 -22.83 43.63 5.77
N ALA A 153 -21.85 43.53 6.67
CA ALA A 153 -20.51 43.14 6.27
C ALA A 153 -20.50 41.67 5.84
N THR A 154 -19.55 41.32 4.98
CA THR A 154 -19.34 39.93 4.52
C THR A 154 -17.91 39.52 4.76
N VAL A 155 -17.70 38.24 5.10
CA VAL A 155 -16.39 37.65 5.30
C VAL A 155 -16.28 36.38 4.47
N THR A 156 -15.31 36.34 3.56
CA THR A 156 -15.04 35.14 2.74
C THR A 156 -13.64 34.62 3.02
N ALA A 157 -13.42 33.33 2.86
CA ALA A 157 -12.10 32.71 2.93
C ALA A 157 -11.74 32.12 1.56
N ALA A 158 -10.47 32.27 1.14
CA ALA A 158 -10.00 31.71 -0.14
C ALA A 158 -10.01 30.17 -0.17
N SER A 159 -9.93 29.52 0.99
CA SER A 159 -10.11 28.10 1.19
C SER A 159 -10.90 27.84 2.47
N LEU A 160 -11.78 26.85 2.46
CA LEU A 160 -12.56 26.40 3.62
C LEU A 160 -12.08 25.05 4.17
N PHE A 161 -10.95 24.54 3.68
CA PHE A 161 -10.39 23.29 4.18
C PHE A 161 -9.83 23.47 5.60
N ALA A 162 -10.18 22.55 6.47
CA ALA A 162 -9.80 22.56 7.87
C ALA A 162 -8.26 22.60 8.04
N GLY A 163 -7.79 23.43 8.98
CA GLY A 163 -6.36 23.56 9.26
C GLY A 163 -5.51 24.15 8.13
N ARG A 164 -6.09 24.60 7.01
CA ARG A 164 -5.34 25.29 5.95
C ARG A 164 -5.02 26.72 6.33
N THR A 165 -3.78 27.12 6.10
CA THR A 165 -3.39 28.53 6.04
C THR A 165 -3.98 29.15 4.78
N THR A 166 -4.81 30.17 4.94
CA THR A 166 -5.56 30.83 3.87
C THR A 166 -5.66 32.33 4.14
N SER A 167 -6.19 33.07 3.17
CA SER A 167 -6.59 34.47 3.34
C SER A 167 -8.10 34.60 3.59
N TYR A 168 -8.46 35.59 4.40
CA TYR A 168 -9.82 36.02 4.67
C TYR A 168 -10.02 37.43 4.13
N THR A 169 -11.15 37.69 3.46
CA THR A 169 -11.50 39.02 2.97
C THR A 169 -12.75 39.50 3.69
N ALA A 170 -12.63 40.60 4.44
CA ALA A 170 -13.75 41.30 5.05
C ALA A 170 -14.16 42.49 4.17
N THR A 171 -15.43 42.56 3.80
CA THR A 171 -16.00 43.66 3.00
C THR A 171 -17.13 44.33 3.78
N LEU A 172 -17.11 45.66 3.86
CA LEU A 172 -18.14 46.46 4.53
C LEU A 172 -18.41 47.76 3.79
N THR A 173 -19.56 48.38 4.08
CA THR A 173 -19.89 49.75 3.71
C THR A 173 -20.12 50.53 5.00
N THR A 174 -19.30 51.55 5.27
CA THR A 174 -19.41 52.39 6.47
C THR A 174 -20.48 53.46 6.26
N ASP A 175 -21.32 53.74 7.26
CA ASP A 175 -22.31 54.85 7.17
C ASP A 175 -21.77 56.16 7.77
N VAL A 176 -20.59 56.11 8.39
CA VAL A 176 -19.88 57.28 8.91
C VAL A 176 -18.55 57.45 8.17
N THR A 177 -18.08 58.68 8.08
CA THR A 177 -16.75 58.97 7.54
C THR A 177 -15.68 58.48 8.51
N LEU A 178 -14.85 57.53 8.09
CA LEU A 178 -13.70 57.05 8.87
C LEU A 178 -12.50 57.92 8.55
N ARG A 179 -12.17 58.79 9.50
CA ARG A 179 -11.06 59.71 9.36
C ARG A 179 -9.72 58.98 9.47
N ILE A 180 -8.64 59.59 8.97
CA ILE A 180 -7.28 59.11 9.22
C ILE A 180 -7.06 58.88 10.73
N GLY A 181 -6.55 57.70 11.08
CA GLY A 181 -6.40 57.22 12.45
C GLY A 181 -7.56 56.38 12.96
N SER A 182 -8.73 56.38 12.32
CA SER A 182 -9.81 55.42 12.61
C SER A 182 -9.35 53.98 12.40
N VAL A 183 -10.06 53.04 13.01
CA VAL A 183 -9.69 51.61 12.98
C VAL A 183 -10.87 50.77 12.48
N ILE A 184 -10.61 49.86 11.55
CA ILE A 184 -11.54 48.79 11.16
C ILE A 184 -11.11 47.52 11.88
N ALA A 185 -12.01 46.92 12.67
CA ALA A 185 -11.70 45.74 13.48
C ALA A 185 -12.56 44.54 13.03
N LEU A 186 -11.92 43.50 12.50
CA LEU A 186 -12.54 42.20 12.25
C LEU A 186 -12.54 41.39 13.55
N LYS A 187 -13.71 41.09 14.09
CA LYS A 187 -13.90 40.18 15.22
C LYS A 187 -14.00 38.74 14.71
N VAL A 188 -13.04 37.92 15.09
CA VAL A 188 -13.04 36.48 14.79
C VAL A 188 -13.92 35.76 15.82
N PRO A 189 -14.84 34.86 15.40
CA PRO A 189 -15.71 34.16 16.32
C PRO A 189 -14.93 33.21 17.23
N PHE A 190 -15.42 33.06 18.46
CA PHE A 190 -15.01 31.98 19.35
C PHE A 190 -15.77 30.71 18.96
N LEU A 191 -15.07 29.58 18.85
CA LEU A 191 -15.69 28.27 18.62
C LEU A 191 -15.51 27.46 19.90
N SER A 192 -16.54 26.74 20.34
CA SER A 192 -16.55 26.02 21.63
C SER A 192 -15.42 24.99 21.73
N ASP A 193 -15.16 24.27 20.64
CA ASP A 193 -14.31 23.09 20.63
C ASP A 193 -13.20 23.12 19.57
N SER A 194 -13.04 24.26 18.88
CA SER A 194 -12.03 24.47 17.84
C SER A 194 -11.54 25.93 17.81
N VAL A 195 -10.51 26.24 17.02
CA VAL A 195 -9.95 27.60 16.97
C VAL A 195 -9.54 27.98 15.56
N ILE A 196 -9.95 29.16 15.10
CA ILE A 196 -9.31 29.84 13.96
C ILE A 196 -8.04 30.50 14.48
N VAL A 197 -6.88 30.13 13.95
CA VAL A 197 -5.60 30.70 14.40
C VAL A 197 -5.24 31.88 13.51
N PHE A 198 -5.25 33.08 14.08
CA PHE A 198 -4.97 34.33 13.36
C PHE A 198 -3.89 35.19 14.03
N SER A 199 -3.16 34.67 15.01
CA SER A 199 -2.07 35.38 15.70
C SER A 199 -0.95 35.84 14.75
N SER A 200 -0.78 35.14 13.62
CA SER A 200 0.17 35.44 12.55
C SER A 200 -0.45 36.20 11.36
N ALA A 201 -1.68 36.71 11.48
CA ALA A 201 -2.37 37.34 10.37
C ALA A 201 -1.58 38.53 9.81
N THR A 202 -1.53 38.65 8.49
CA THR A 202 -0.83 39.72 7.77
C THR A 202 -1.77 40.47 6.87
N LEU A 203 -1.44 41.72 6.53
CA LEU A 203 -2.20 42.48 5.55
C LEU A 203 -1.79 42.02 4.14
N ALA A 204 -2.73 41.48 3.38
CA ALA A 204 -2.49 40.90 2.05
C ALA A 204 -3.11 41.72 0.92
N GLY A 205 -4.14 42.53 1.19
CA GLY A 205 -4.77 43.37 0.18
C GLY A 205 -5.73 44.41 0.75
N LEU A 206 -5.88 45.51 0.02
CA LEU A 206 -6.79 46.62 0.34
C LEU A 206 -7.54 47.04 -0.93
N VAL A 207 -8.86 47.21 -0.83
CA VAL A 207 -9.71 47.74 -1.90
C VAL A 207 -10.56 48.86 -1.32
N GLY A 208 -10.56 50.03 -1.97
CA GLY A 208 -11.26 51.21 -1.47
C GLY A 208 -10.62 51.85 -0.22
N ILE A 209 -9.44 51.38 0.19
CA ILE A 209 -8.66 51.93 1.31
C ILE A 209 -7.31 52.35 0.77
N ASN A 210 -6.81 53.51 1.21
CA ASN A 210 -5.52 54.03 0.78
C ASN A 210 -4.37 53.09 1.22
N ALA A 211 -3.42 52.85 0.32
CA ALA A 211 -2.29 51.93 0.53
C ALA A 211 -1.36 52.33 1.69
N ALA A 212 -1.43 53.58 2.17
CA ALA A 212 -0.71 54.01 3.37
C ALA A 212 -1.23 53.33 4.66
N SER A 213 -2.43 52.74 4.65
CA SER A 213 -3.04 52.01 5.77
C SER A 213 -2.35 50.65 5.99
N THR A 214 -1.15 50.69 6.56
CA THR A 214 -0.27 49.51 6.71
C THR A 214 -0.23 48.96 8.14
N VAL A 215 -0.75 49.71 9.12
CA VAL A 215 -0.69 49.35 10.54
C VAL A 215 -1.78 48.33 10.85
N LEU A 216 -1.39 47.06 10.84
CA LEU A 216 -2.20 45.93 11.27
C LEU A 216 -1.80 45.50 12.69
N ARG A 217 -2.78 45.41 13.60
CA ARG A 217 -2.60 44.90 14.95
C ARG A 217 -3.48 43.69 15.17
N VAL A 218 -2.88 42.57 15.55
CA VAL A 218 -3.62 41.37 15.95
C VAL A 218 -3.74 41.35 17.47
N ALA A 219 -4.96 41.32 17.99
CA ALA A 219 -5.23 41.24 19.42
C ALA A 219 -6.55 40.51 19.63
N SER A 220 -6.48 39.23 20.01
CA SER A 220 -7.66 38.37 20.20
C SER A 220 -8.76 39.06 21.02
N PRO A 221 -10.02 39.07 20.56
CA PRO A 221 -10.58 38.36 19.40
C PRO A 221 -10.53 39.15 18.06
N TYR A 222 -9.75 40.22 17.97
CA TYR A 222 -9.77 41.17 16.86
C TYR A 222 -8.51 41.16 15.99
N ILE A 223 -8.71 41.44 14.70
CA ILE A 223 -7.67 41.92 13.78
C ILE A 223 -8.03 43.36 13.43
N LEU A 224 -7.13 44.31 13.73
CA LEU A 224 -7.39 45.75 13.64
C LEU A 224 -6.50 46.39 12.56
N LEU A 225 -7.11 47.09 11.61
CA LEU A 225 -6.43 47.91 10.61
C LEU A 225 -6.63 49.40 10.91
N THR A 226 -5.54 50.16 11.03
CA THR A 226 -5.61 51.62 11.19
C THR A 226 -5.60 52.32 9.83
N ILE A 227 -6.55 53.21 9.61
CA ILE A 227 -6.70 53.99 8.37
C ILE A 227 -5.65 55.09 8.32
N ALA A 228 -4.98 55.24 7.17
CA ALA A 228 -3.98 56.27 6.93
C ALA A 228 -3.99 56.77 5.47
N GLY A 229 -3.42 57.95 5.24
CA GLY A 229 -3.28 58.55 3.92
C GLY A 229 -4.52 59.29 3.42
N GLN A 230 -5.70 58.67 3.52
CA GLN A 230 -6.97 59.29 3.11
C GLN A 230 -8.13 58.83 3.99
N ASP A 231 -9.09 59.72 4.24
CA ASP A 231 -10.38 59.40 4.86
C ASP A 231 -11.19 58.44 3.96
N ILE A 232 -11.97 57.56 4.59
CA ILE A 232 -12.99 56.73 3.93
C ILE A 232 -14.33 57.42 4.12
N ALA A 233 -14.98 57.80 3.03
CA ALA A 233 -16.24 58.54 3.08
C ALA A 233 -17.41 57.67 3.55
N ALA A 234 -18.39 58.28 4.21
CA ALA A 234 -19.68 57.63 4.45
C ALA A 234 -20.30 57.12 3.14
N GLY A 235 -20.84 55.90 3.16
CA GLY A 235 -21.40 55.20 2.00
C GLY A 235 -20.36 54.47 1.12
N GLN A 236 -19.07 54.57 1.42
CA GLN A 236 -18.02 53.90 0.65
C GLN A 236 -17.89 52.43 1.05
N THR A 237 -17.93 51.53 0.06
CA THR A 237 -17.61 50.11 0.25
C THR A 237 -16.11 49.88 0.19
N VAL A 238 -15.59 49.14 1.17
CA VAL A 238 -14.18 48.80 1.29
C VAL A 238 -13.97 47.33 1.59
N SER A 239 -12.83 46.77 1.18
CA SER A 239 -12.44 45.39 1.48
C SER A 239 -11.01 45.31 2.01
N ILE A 240 -10.81 44.46 3.01
CA ILE A 240 -9.50 44.15 3.60
C ILE A 240 -9.26 42.66 3.48
N THR A 241 -8.15 42.27 2.87
CA THR A 241 -7.72 40.88 2.79
C THR A 241 -6.60 40.64 3.80
N TYR A 242 -6.84 39.72 4.74
CA TYR A 242 -5.92 39.26 5.75
C TYR A 242 -5.35 37.89 5.34
N GLY A 243 -4.03 37.78 5.20
CA GLY A 243 -3.33 36.51 4.95
C GLY A 243 -2.91 35.82 6.24
N ASN A 244 -2.32 34.62 6.12
CA ASN A 244 -1.72 33.86 7.23
C ASN A 244 -2.69 33.53 8.38
N ILE A 245 -3.94 33.23 8.05
CA ILE A 245 -4.97 32.74 8.98
C ILE A 245 -5.18 31.26 8.74
N ILE A 246 -5.26 30.48 9.82
CA ILE A 246 -5.45 29.03 9.78
C ILE A 246 -6.89 28.70 10.14
N ASN A 247 -7.56 27.97 9.25
CA ASN A 247 -8.93 27.52 9.46
C ASN A 247 -9.04 26.58 10.67
N ALA A 248 -10.18 26.63 11.34
CA ALA A 248 -10.51 25.68 12.39
C ALA A 248 -10.71 24.25 11.84
N ALA A 249 -10.83 23.28 12.74
CA ALA A 249 -11.22 21.93 12.36
C ALA A 249 -12.68 21.90 11.84
N ALA A 250 -13.01 20.88 11.04
CA ALA A 250 -14.35 20.72 10.50
C ALA A 250 -15.34 20.39 11.61
N GLN A 251 -16.32 21.28 11.80
CA GLN A 251 -17.39 21.10 12.77
C GLN A 251 -18.40 20.08 12.26
N SER A 252 -18.96 19.26 13.15
CA SER A 252 -20.09 18.40 12.81
C SER A 252 -21.28 19.25 12.35
N ALA A 253 -21.97 18.80 11.31
CA ALA A 253 -23.13 19.46 10.69
C ALA A 253 -24.24 19.88 11.72
N PRO A 254 -25.18 20.78 11.35
CA PRO A 254 -25.99 21.60 12.26
C PRO A 254 -26.62 20.88 13.47
N PRO A 255 -26.74 21.57 14.64
CA PRO A 255 -26.98 23.02 14.76
C PRO A 255 -25.73 23.91 14.88
N PHE A 256 -24.52 23.34 14.81
CA PHE A 256 -23.26 24.02 15.11
C PHE A 256 -22.55 24.59 13.88
N SER A 257 -23.17 25.54 13.16
CA SER A 257 -22.40 26.39 12.24
C SER A 257 -21.48 27.33 13.04
N THR A 258 -20.33 27.72 12.48
CA THR A 258 -19.46 28.70 13.16
C THR A 258 -20.27 29.95 13.49
N PRO A 259 -20.17 30.52 14.70
CA PRO A 259 -20.73 31.83 14.97
C PRO A 259 -20.25 32.84 13.90
N PRO A 260 -21.09 33.82 13.55
CA PRO A 260 -20.74 34.78 12.51
C PRO A 260 -19.55 35.65 12.94
N PHE A 261 -18.84 36.18 11.95
CA PHE A 261 -17.88 37.26 12.19
C PHE A 261 -18.64 38.56 12.46
N TYR A 262 -17.92 39.54 12.98
CA TYR A 262 -18.41 40.92 13.10
C TYR A 262 -17.32 41.88 12.64
N VAL A 263 -17.72 42.99 12.04
CA VAL A 263 -16.79 44.07 11.70
C VAL A 263 -17.22 45.32 12.42
N ASP A 264 -16.31 45.89 13.20
CA ASP A 264 -16.53 47.16 13.89
C ASP A 264 -15.75 48.26 13.18
N THR A 265 -16.34 49.45 13.05
CA THR A 265 -15.60 50.68 12.78
C THR A 265 -15.39 51.43 14.08
N ARG A 266 -14.20 51.99 14.27
CA ARG A 266 -13.77 52.57 15.54
C ARG A 266 -13.08 53.91 15.34
N HIS A 267 -13.26 54.79 16.30
CA HIS A 267 -12.48 56.00 16.45
C HIS A 267 -11.01 55.68 16.74
N SER A 268 -10.11 56.64 16.56
CA SER A 268 -8.66 56.48 16.75
C SER A 268 -8.25 56.10 18.17
N ASN A 269 -9.08 56.43 19.17
CA ASN A 269 -8.92 56.01 20.56
C ASN A 269 -9.47 54.60 20.87
N GLY A 270 -10.02 53.90 19.86
CA GLY A 270 -10.57 52.55 19.98
C GLY A 270 -12.06 52.46 20.32
N ALA A 271 -12.73 53.59 20.59
CA ALA A 271 -14.18 53.63 20.84
C ALA A 271 -14.98 53.28 19.58
N ILE A 272 -16.06 52.51 19.71
CA ILE A 272 -16.82 51.98 18.57
C ILE A 272 -17.71 53.06 17.95
N PHE A 273 -17.70 53.18 16.64
CA PHE A 273 -18.71 53.93 15.89
C PHE A 273 -19.87 53.02 15.54
N GLN A 274 -19.61 52.01 14.73
CA GLN A 274 -20.62 51.10 14.21
C GLN A 274 -20.19 49.65 14.38
N VAL A 275 -21.17 48.78 14.49
CA VAL A 275 -21.01 47.32 14.50
C VAL A 275 -21.79 46.76 13.32
N SER A 276 -21.19 45.87 12.52
CA SER A 276 -21.94 45.22 11.46
C SER A 276 -23.05 44.33 12.04
N PRO A 277 -24.19 44.16 11.36
CA PRO A 277 -25.02 42.98 11.55
C PRO A 277 -24.16 41.69 11.49
N ALA A 278 -24.68 40.59 12.03
CA ALA A 278 -24.03 39.28 11.91
C ALA A 278 -23.69 39.00 10.44
N THR A 279 -22.42 38.71 10.16
CA THR A 279 -21.99 38.37 8.80
C THR A 279 -22.47 36.98 8.41
N ASN A 280 -22.15 36.55 7.20
CA ASN A 280 -22.25 35.14 6.84
C ASN A 280 -21.39 34.26 7.77
N THR A 281 -21.82 33.02 7.99
CA THR A 281 -21.05 31.97 8.67
C THR A 281 -20.14 31.26 7.68
N LEU A 282 -19.08 30.61 8.17
CA LEU A 282 -18.18 29.80 7.35
C LEU A 282 -18.28 28.33 7.77
N THR A 283 -18.42 27.43 6.81
CA THR A 283 -18.44 25.99 7.08
C THR A 283 -17.12 25.39 6.64
N PHE A 284 -16.31 24.93 7.60
CA PHE A 284 -15.04 24.27 7.30
C PHE A 284 -15.26 22.79 6.99
N THR A 285 -14.52 22.27 6.01
CA THR A 285 -14.59 20.86 5.59
C THR A 285 -13.27 20.15 5.86
N SER A 286 -13.35 18.91 6.35
CA SER A 286 -12.16 18.07 6.49
C SER A 286 -11.66 17.65 5.11
N THR A 287 -10.39 17.26 5.04
CA THR A 287 -9.77 16.75 3.81
C THR A 287 -9.16 15.38 4.04
N THR A 288 -8.88 14.64 2.96
CA THR A 288 -8.21 13.34 3.11
C THR A 288 -6.73 13.52 3.47
N LEU A 289 -6.20 12.69 4.37
CA LEU A 289 -4.75 12.64 4.61
C LEU A 289 -4.01 12.27 3.31
N PRO A 290 -2.88 12.92 2.99
CA PRO A 290 -2.13 12.64 1.76
C PRO A 290 -1.53 11.23 1.73
N SER A 291 -1.22 10.66 2.89
CA SER A 291 -0.68 9.30 3.01
C SER A 291 -0.81 8.82 4.46
N ALA A 292 -1.17 7.56 4.65
CA ALA A 292 -0.89 6.83 5.88
C ALA A 292 -0.61 5.36 5.57
N THR A 293 0.29 4.76 6.32
CA THR A 293 0.67 3.35 6.23
C THR A 293 0.81 2.79 7.64
N ILE A 294 0.27 1.60 7.85
CA ILE A 294 0.31 0.88 9.12
C ILE A 294 0.87 -0.50 8.80
N THR A 295 2.03 -0.84 9.36
CA THR A 295 2.74 -2.09 9.04
C THR A 295 3.17 -2.80 10.32
N PRO A 296 2.86 -4.10 10.49
CA PRO A 296 3.32 -4.84 11.66
C PRO A 296 4.82 -5.17 11.55
N VAL A 297 5.44 -5.43 12.69
CA VAL A 297 6.77 -6.07 12.76
C VAL A 297 6.69 -7.58 12.52
N SER A 298 5.59 -8.23 12.94
CA SER A 298 5.32 -9.65 12.74
C SER A 298 3.96 -9.87 12.07
N TYR A 299 3.93 -10.70 11.04
CA TYR A 299 2.72 -11.05 10.29
C TYR A 299 2.05 -12.35 10.76
N TRP A 300 2.54 -12.96 11.84
CA TRP A 300 1.98 -14.20 12.37
C TRP A 300 0.67 -13.96 13.11
N ALA A 301 -0.33 -14.80 12.83
CA ALA A 301 -1.60 -14.81 13.53
C ALA A 301 -1.41 -15.07 15.03
N GLY A 302 -2.21 -14.39 15.87
CA GLY A 302 -2.15 -14.50 17.34
C GLY A 302 -0.86 -14.01 18.00
N ALA A 303 0.09 -13.45 17.24
CA ALA A 303 1.31 -12.88 17.79
C ALA A 303 1.06 -11.50 18.40
N THR A 304 1.65 -11.25 19.57
CA THR A 304 1.81 -9.90 20.11
C THR A 304 2.99 -9.23 19.41
N THR A 305 2.75 -8.11 18.73
CA THR A 305 3.73 -7.41 17.88
C THR A 305 3.53 -5.91 17.91
N ASP A 306 4.55 -5.19 17.45
CA ASP A 306 4.49 -3.75 17.23
C ASP A 306 3.94 -3.43 15.83
N TYR A 307 3.33 -2.26 15.71
CA TYR A 307 2.85 -1.66 14.48
C TYR A 307 3.51 -0.30 14.25
N ASN A 308 4.17 -0.15 13.10
CA ASN A 308 4.70 1.13 12.64
C ASN A 308 3.59 1.92 11.96
N VAL A 309 3.27 3.08 12.51
CA VAL A 309 2.32 4.04 11.92
C VAL A 309 3.14 5.16 11.30
N VAL A 310 2.96 5.40 10.00
CA VAL A 310 3.61 6.50 9.26
C VAL A 310 2.55 7.26 8.49
N PHE A 311 2.56 8.59 8.57
CA PHE A 311 1.59 9.42 7.85
C PHE A 311 2.15 10.79 7.45
N GLY A 312 1.44 11.45 6.53
CA GLY A 312 1.62 12.84 6.16
C GLY A 312 0.35 13.63 6.47
N ASN A 313 0.45 14.95 6.59
CA ASN A 313 -0.68 15.85 6.78
C ASN A 313 -0.48 17.13 5.97
N LEU A 314 -1.57 17.71 5.46
CA LEU A 314 -1.55 18.98 4.74
C LEU A 314 -2.15 20.13 5.57
N ALA A 315 -2.91 19.79 6.61
CA ALA A 315 -3.42 20.72 7.61
C ALA A 315 -2.30 21.14 8.58
N TYR A 316 -2.35 22.39 9.05
CA TYR A 316 -1.69 22.80 10.28
C TYR A 316 -2.50 22.26 11.46
N VAL A 317 -1.83 21.52 12.33
CA VAL A 317 -2.45 20.81 13.45
C VAL A 317 -2.01 21.45 14.76
N PRO A 318 -2.89 22.16 15.49
CA PRO A 318 -2.53 22.83 16.73
C PRO A 318 -2.00 21.88 17.83
N SER A 319 -1.30 22.43 18.83
CA SER A 319 -0.95 21.70 20.05
C SER A 319 -2.21 21.18 20.76
N GLY A 320 -2.17 19.97 21.32
CA GLY A 320 -3.33 19.34 21.97
C GLY A 320 -4.31 18.63 21.02
N SER A 321 -4.08 18.69 19.71
CA SER A 321 -4.79 17.87 18.71
C SER A 321 -4.54 16.37 18.90
N ARG A 322 -5.34 15.53 18.25
CA ARG A 322 -5.34 14.07 18.41
C ARG A 322 -5.07 13.39 17.07
N VAL A 323 -4.27 12.33 17.10
CA VAL A 323 -4.10 11.37 16.00
C VAL A 323 -4.70 10.05 16.48
N ASP A 324 -5.82 9.67 15.90
CA ASP A 324 -6.52 8.43 16.18
C ASP A 324 -6.20 7.40 15.11
N VAL A 325 -5.76 6.21 15.53
CA VAL A 325 -5.55 5.04 14.69
C VAL A 325 -6.60 4.01 15.06
N ILE A 326 -7.50 3.73 14.12
CA ILE A 326 -8.60 2.78 14.31
C ILE A 326 -8.23 1.47 13.61
N PHE A 327 -8.10 0.43 14.41
CA PHE A 327 -7.88 -0.94 13.97
C PHE A 327 -9.22 -1.62 13.63
N PRO A 328 -9.23 -2.60 12.70
CA PRO A 328 -10.36 -3.51 12.57
C PRO A 328 -10.68 -4.20 13.90
N SER A 329 -11.95 -4.54 14.14
CA SER A 329 -12.44 -5.08 15.42
C SER A 329 -11.86 -6.44 15.83
N ARG A 330 -11.14 -7.10 14.92
CA ARG A 330 -10.50 -8.41 15.16
C ARG A 330 -9.15 -8.28 15.87
N PHE A 331 -8.52 -7.11 15.82
CA PHE A 331 -7.27 -6.85 16.51
C PHE A 331 -7.55 -6.57 17.99
N ASP A 332 -6.73 -7.15 18.87
CA ASP A 332 -6.76 -6.80 20.29
C ASP A 332 -5.64 -5.80 20.57
N ILE A 333 -6.04 -4.55 20.83
CA ILE A 333 -5.14 -3.44 21.14
C ILE A 333 -5.13 -3.09 22.63
N SER A 334 -5.74 -3.91 23.50
CA SER A 334 -5.90 -3.60 24.93
C SER A 334 -4.57 -3.42 25.67
N GLY A 335 -3.51 -4.07 25.20
CA GLY A 335 -2.15 -3.93 25.71
C GLY A 335 -1.32 -2.80 25.09
N ALA A 336 -1.90 -2.02 24.16
CA ALA A 336 -1.13 -1.11 23.32
C ALA A 336 -0.34 -0.08 24.13
N THR A 337 0.88 0.23 23.70
CA THR A 337 1.67 1.36 24.23
C THR A 337 2.35 2.14 23.09
N LEU A 338 2.75 3.38 23.36
CA LEU A 338 3.32 4.28 22.35
C LEU A 338 4.83 4.46 22.53
N THR A 339 5.61 4.22 21.48
CA THR A 339 7.06 4.47 21.46
C THR A 339 7.55 5.04 20.11
N HIS A 340 8.85 5.35 20.00
CA HIS A 340 9.53 5.70 18.75
C HIS A 340 8.87 6.84 17.93
N ILE A 341 8.50 7.94 18.61
CA ILE A 341 7.88 9.12 17.98
C ILE A 341 8.91 9.89 17.15
N THR A 342 8.60 10.17 15.88
CA THR A 342 9.45 10.90 14.94
C THR A 342 8.65 11.99 14.21
N ASN A 343 9.25 13.18 14.07
CA ASN A 343 8.62 14.37 13.44
C ASN A 343 7.27 14.78 14.04
N LEU A 344 7.07 14.45 15.32
CA LEU A 344 5.91 14.79 16.13
C LEU A 344 6.39 15.32 17.49
N PRO A 345 5.58 16.13 18.19
CA PRO A 345 5.93 16.59 19.53
C PRO A 345 6.08 15.39 20.46
N THR A 346 7.08 15.43 21.34
CA THR A 346 7.33 14.40 22.37
C THR A 346 7.01 14.91 23.78
N VAL A 347 7.11 16.22 24.01
CA VAL A 347 6.81 16.85 25.29
C VAL A 347 5.31 16.99 25.45
N ASN A 348 4.75 16.47 26.55
CA ASN A 348 3.31 16.44 26.85
C ASN A 348 2.46 15.64 25.85
N THR A 349 3.09 14.76 25.07
CA THR A 349 2.35 13.82 24.23
C THR A 349 1.78 12.70 25.09
N VAL A 350 0.49 12.44 24.96
CA VAL A 350 -0.25 11.48 25.78
C VAL A 350 -0.82 10.39 24.89
N PHE A 351 -0.60 9.13 25.27
CA PHE A 351 -1.22 7.98 24.65
C PHE A 351 -2.42 7.50 25.47
N SER A 352 -3.50 7.13 24.80
CA SER A 352 -4.63 6.46 25.43
C SER A 352 -5.37 5.56 24.45
N LEU A 353 -6.10 4.59 24.98
CA LEU A 353 -7.07 3.81 24.22
C LEU A 353 -8.44 4.46 24.39
N SER A 354 -8.97 5.09 23.34
CA SER A 354 -10.28 5.76 23.41
C SER A 354 -11.46 4.79 23.20
N SER A 355 -11.19 3.60 22.67
CA SER A 355 -12.13 2.50 22.53
C SER A 355 -11.36 1.16 22.44
N ALA A 356 -12.07 0.04 22.32
CA ALA A 356 -11.46 -1.27 22.09
C ALA A 356 -10.71 -1.40 20.76
N THR A 357 -10.86 -0.46 19.83
CA THR A 357 -10.23 -0.48 18.50
C THR A 357 -9.49 0.81 18.15
N THR A 358 -9.57 1.85 18.98
CA THR A 358 -9.01 3.17 18.68
C THR A 358 -7.87 3.50 19.64
N ALA A 359 -6.66 3.58 19.07
CA ALA A 359 -5.46 4.08 19.73
C ALA A 359 -5.32 5.58 19.45
N ARG A 360 -5.29 6.40 20.51
CA ARG A 360 -5.25 7.86 20.44
C ARG A 360 -3.90 8.39 20.91
N VAL A 361 -3.28 9.20 20.07
CA VAL A 361 -2.09 9.99 20.40
C VAL A 361 -2.49 11.46 20.48
N THR A 362 -2.53 12.03 21.69
CA THR A 362 -2.75 13.46 21.88
C THR A 362 -1.41 14.18 21.77
N LEU A 363 -1.31 15.03 20.75
CA LEU A 363 -0.11 15.78 20.40
C LEU A 363 0.21 16.81 21.47
N GLY A 364 1.49 16.90 21.81
CA GLY A 364 2.00 17.72 22.90
C GLY A 364 2.00 19.24 22.67
N ASN A 365 3.04 19.89 23.22
CA ASN A 365 3.10 21.35 23.41
C ASN A 365 3.36 22.20 22.15
N THR A 366 3.70 21.60 21.01
CA THR A 366 3.97 22.31 19.75
C THR A 366 3.00 21.90 18.66
N ALA A 367 2.62 22.84 17.81
CA ALA A 367 1.82 22.54 16.63
C ALA A 367 2.61 21.70 15.62
N VAL A 368 1.90 20.87 14.87
CA VAL A 368 2.44 20.06 13.77
C VAL A 368 2.11 20.75 12.45
N LEU A 369 3.15 21.23 11.78
CA LEU A 369 3.03 21.88 10.47
C LEU A 369 2.69 20.86 9.38
N PRO A 370 2.23 21.28 8.19
CA PRO A 370 2.10 20.39 7.02
C PRO A 370 3.42 19.72 6.64
N GLY A 371 3.38 18.47 6.14
CA GLY A 371 4.58 17.75 5.69
C GLY A 371 4.40 16.22 5.62
N THR A 372 5.50 15.47 5.57
CA THR A 372 5.52 14.00 5.48
C THR A 372 6.46 13.37 6.51
N GLY A 373 6.50 12.04 6.58
CA GLY A 373 7.49 11.30 7.39
C GLY A 373 7.24 11.37 8.90
N ARG A 374 5.99 11.56 9.33
CA ARG A 374 5.61 11.49 10.75
C ARG A 374 5.36 10.06 11.11
N SER A 375 5.91 9.61 12.23
CA SER A 375 5.73 8.22 12.64
C SER A 375 5.77 8.02 14.14
N PHE A 376 5.17 6.91 14.56
CA PHE A 376 5.29 6.36 15.90
C PHE A 376 5.05 4.84 15.84
N LYS A 377 5.40 4.14 16.91
CA LYS A 377 5.11 2.72 17.08
C LYS A 377 4.01 2.51 18.11
N LEU A 378 3.06 1.64 17.77
CA LEU A 378 2.12 1.06 18.71
C LEU A 378 2.60 -0.35 19.06
N GLU A 379 3.10 -0.54 20.28
CA GLU A 379 3.64 -1.81 20.76
C GLU A 379 2.54 -2.65 21.40
N ASN A 380 2.78 -3.97 21.55
CA ASN A 380 1.90 -4.90 22.26
C ASN A 380 0.49 -5.07 21.66
N ILE A 381 0.38 -5.04 20.34
CA ILE A 381 -0.87 -5.34 19.61
C ILE A 381 -0.93 -6.84 19.33
N VAL A 382 -2.06 -7.49 19.61
CA VAL A 382 -2.26 -8.91 19.28
C VAL A 382 -2.93 -9.01 17.91
N ASN A 383 -2.25 -9.70 17.00
CA ASN A 383 -2.79 -10.00 15.67
C ASN A 383 -4.00 -10.95 15.77
N PRO A 384 -5.02 -10.77 14.90
CA PRO A 384 -6.12 -11.73 14.76
C PRO A 384 -5.63 -13.08 14.19
N GLY A 385 -6.57 -13.99 13.93
CA GLY A 385 -6.32 -15.14 13.07
C GLY A 385 -5.84 -14.74 11.65
N SER A 386 -5.41 -15.72 10.88
CA SER A 386 -4.89 -15.54 9.53
C SER A 386 -5.96 -15.01 8.57
N SER A 387 -5.61 -14.02 7.75
CA SER A 387 -6.49 -13.52 6.67
C SER A 387 -6.49 -14.43 5.43
N CYS A 388 -5.55 -15.37 5.34
CA CYS A 388 -5.39 -16.30 4.23
C CYS A 388 -4.85 -17.65 4.72
N ASP A 389 -5.00 -18.70 3.92
CA ASP A 389 -4.52 -20.04 4.24
C ASP A 389 -3.05 -20.26 3.82
N GLN A 390 -2.14 -19.42 4.31
CA GLN A 390 -0.72 -19.43 3.93
C GLN A 390 0.19 -19.28 5.15
N PHE A 391 1.39 -19.88 5.08
CA PHE A 391 2.46 -19.72 6.10
C PHE A 391 3.48 -18.64 5.75
N ILE A 392 3.47 -18.15 4.50
CA ILE A 392 4.44 -17.19 3.97
C ILE A 392 3.68 -15.96 3.48
N VAL A 393 4.06 -14.78 3.97
CA VAL A 393 3.29 -13.53 3.78
C VAL A 393 3.23 -13.10 2.31
N GLU A 394 4.27 -13.37 1.54
CA GLU A 394 4.36 -13.07 0.11
C GLU A 394 3.33 -13.85 -0.73
N TYR A 395 2.81 -14.97 -0.22
CA TYR A 395 1.75 -15.74 -0.86
C TYR A 395 0.35 -15.38 -0.35
N CYS A 396 0.25 -14.50 0.63
CA CYS A 396 -1.01 -14.08 1.24
C CYS A 396 -1.63 -12.90 0.47
N ALA A 397 -2.49 -13.21 -0.51
CA ALA A 397 -3.17 -12.17 -1.30
C ALA A 397 -4.32 -11.46 -0.53
N ALA A 398 -4.84 -12.07 0.52
CA ALA A 398 -5.95 -11.53 1.31
C ALA A 398 -5.44 -10.76 2.53
N THR A 399 -5.93 -9.55 2.73
CA THR A 399 -5.67 -8.72 3.90
C THR A 399 -6.91 -8.64 4.78
N TRP A 400 -6.73 -8.28 6.04
CA TRP A 400 -7.85 -7.83 6.87
C TRP A 400 -8.42 -6.49 6.39
N GLU A 401 -9.50 -6.05 7.03
CA GLU A 401 -10.17 -4.79 6.72
C GLU A 401 -9.22 -3.59 6.85
N SER A 402 -9.57 -2.47 6.21
CA SER A 402 -8.74 -1.27 6.23
C SER A 402 -8.66 -0.65 7.63
N TYR A 403 -7.53 -0.03 7.91
CA TYR A 403 -7.39 0.86 9.07
C TYR A 403 -7.95 2.25 8.75
N THR A 404 -8.25 3.01 9.79
CA THR A 404 -8.53 4.45 9.66
C THR A 404 -7.53 5.26 10.46
N VAL A 405 -6.98 6.33 9.88
CA VAL A 405 -6.19 7.33 10.59
C VAL A 405 -6.91 8.66 10.52
N THR A 406 -7.13 9.30 11.67
CA THR A 406 -7.85 10.58 11.76
C THR A 406 -7.05 11.57 12.59
N ILE A 407 -6.86 12.78 12.06
CA ILE A 407 -6.31 13.93 12.77
C ILE A 407 -7.47 14.85 13.15
N SER A 408 -7.63 15.09 14.45
CA SER A 408 -8.68 15.95 15.01
C SER A 408 -8.13 16.98 15.99
N ASP A 409 -8.91 17.98 16.34
CA ASP A 409 -8.59 18.89 17.44
C ASP A 409 -8.87 18.27 18.83
N GLY A 410 -8.62 19.05 19.88
CA GLY A 410 -8.89 18.63 21.25
C GLY A 410 -10.38 18.35 21.53
N GLY A 411 -11.28 18.88 20.71
CA GLY A 411 -12.73 18.63 20.77
C GLY A 411 -13.19 17.41 19.96
N GLY A 412 -12.33 16.85 19.11
CA GLY A 412 -12.67 15.73 18.21
C GLY A 412 -13.19 16.16 16.83
N ASN A 413 -13.17 17.45 16.50
CA ASN A 413 -13.49 17.94 15.16
C ASN A 413 -12.34 17.59 14.20
N VAL A 414 -12.67 17.18 12.98
CA VAL A 414 -11.69 16.55 12.08
C VAL A 414 -10.97 17.60 11.23
N PHE A 415 -9.64 17.51 11.17
CA PHE A 415 -8.84 18.19 10.16
C PHE A 415 -8.72 17.33 8.91
N GLU A 416 -8.16 16.13 9.10
CA GLU A 416 -7.89 15.21 8.02
C GLU A 416 -8.13 13.77 8.44
N ASP A 417 -8.62 12.94 7.52
CA ASP A 417 -8.84 11.52 7.75
C ASP A 417 -8.46 10.66 6.53
N LEU A 418 -8.15 9.40 6.76
CA LEU A 418 -7.97 8.40 5.71
C LEU A 418 -8.53 7.09 6.22
N THR A 419 -9.70 6.71 5.71
CA THR A 419 -10.49 5.55 6.14
C THR A 419 -10.13 4.25 5.39
N THR A 420 -9.30 4.37 4.36
CA THR A 420 -8.92 3.29 3.44
C THR A 420 -7.43 2.96 3.51
N VAL A 421 -6.81 3.11 4.69
CA VAL A 421 -5.42 2.67 4.89
C VAL A 421 -5.39 1.16 4.72
N ALA A 422 -4.53 0.67 3.81
CA ALA A 422 -4.48 -0.73 3.42
C ALA A 422 -4.38 -1.65 4.64
N GLY A 423 -5.22 -2.69 4.67
CA GLY A 423 -5.20 -3.70 5.71
C GLY A 423 -3.93 -4.55 5.68
N THR A 424 -3.70 -5.29 6.75
CA THR A 424 -2.50 -6.13 6.89
C THR A 424 -2.80 -7.59 6.49
N PRO A 425 -1.96 -8.23 5.66
CA PRO A 425 -2.03 -9.68 5.46
C PRO A 425 -1.52 -10.39 6.72
N ILE A 426 -2.26 -11.35 7.26
CA ILE A 426 -1.84 -12.12 8.44
C ILE A 426 -1.79 -13.59 8.07
N VAL A 427 -0.66 -14.24 8.31
CA VAL A 427 -0.40 -15.65 7.96
C VAL A 427 -0.53 -16.55 9.18
N LYS A 428 -1.00 -17.78 8.96
CA LYS A 428 -1.09 -18.80 10.02
C LYS A 428 0.31 -19.25 10.42
N LYS A 429 0.52 -19.52 11.71
CA LYS A 429 1.80 -19.97 12.26
C LYS A 429 1.89 -21.50 12.23
N PRO A 430 3.08 -22.11 12.03
CA PRO A 430 3.22 -23.54 12.21
C PRO A 430 2.99 -23.93 13.68
N LEU A 431 2.10 -24.89 13.91
CA LEU A 431 1.90 -25.51 15.22
C LEU A 431 3.11 -26.39 15.54
N THR A 432 3.62 -26.29 16.77
CA THR A 432 4.87 -26.98 17.15
C THR A 432 4.68 -28.50 17.19
N TYR A 433 3.50 -28.94 17.63
CA TYR A 433 3.10 -30.33 17.62
C TYR A 433 1.58 -30.43 17.49
N GLY A 434 1.11 -31.36 16.67
CA GLY A 434 -0.29 -31.70 16.56
C GLY A 434 -0.39 -33.19 16.23
N ARG A 435 -1.34 -33.89 16.85
CA ARG A 435 -1.59 -35.30 16.56
C ARG A 435 -3.02 -35.70 16.89
N VAL A 436 -3.59 -36.53 16.03
CA VAL A 436 -4.87 -37.22 16.27
C VAL A 436 -4.60 -38.73 16.34
N ARG A 437 -5.09 -39.40 17.39
CA ARG A 437 -4.91 -40.85 17.63
C ARG A 437 -6.26 -41.52 17.93
N PRO A 438 -6.83 -42.29 16.99
CA PRO A 438 -7.95 -43.17 17.29
C PRO A 438 -7.56 -44.24 18.32
N LEU A 439 -8.48 -44.58 19.22
CA LEU A 439 -8.27 -45.59 20.27
C LEU A 439 -8.27 -47.00 19.68
N LEU A 440 -9.25 -47.31 18.83
CA LEU A 440 -9.32 -48.57 18.09
C LEU A 440 -8.68 -48.42 16.72
N LYS A 441 -8.10 -49.53 16.23
CA LYS A 441 -7.40 -49.62 14.94
C LYS A 441 -8.01 -50.66 14.00
N THR A 442 -9.17 -51.19 14.38
CA THR A 442 -9.95 -52.09 13.52
C THR A 442 -10.64 -51.25 12.44
N PRO A 443 -10.65 -51.67 11.17
CA PRO A 443 -11.29 -50.91 10.09
C PRO A 443 -12.79 -50.69 10.34
N ASN A 444 -13.33 -49.57 9.84
CA ASN A 444 -14.77 -49.25 9.88
C ASN A 444 -15.40 -49.39 11.27
N THR A 445 -14.66 -49.07 12.33
CA THR A 445 -15.07 -49.28 13.72
C THR A 445 -15.27 -47.94 14.42
N LEU A 446 -16.42 -47.80 15.08
CA LEU A 446 -16.71 -46.66 15.94
C LEU A 446 -15.74 -46.62 17.13
N THR A 447 -15.12 -45.47 17.35
CA THR A 447 -14.08 -45.27 18.36
C THR A 447 -14.05 -43.84 18.88
N VAL A 448 -13.13 -43.61 19.80
CA VAL A 448 -12.76 -42.30 20.35
C VAL A 448 -11.41 -41.92 19.76
N ALA A 449 -11.18 -40.66 19.42
CA ALA A 449 -9.86 -40.16 19.04
C ALA A 449 -9.31 -39.20 20.10
N THR A 450 -8.03 -39.33 20.41
CA THR A 450 -7.31 -38.37 21.25
C THR A 450 -6.65 -37.32 20.35
N VAL A 451 -6.92 -36.05 20.61
CA VAL A 451 -6.25 -34.92 19.97
C VAL A 451 -5.23 -34.37 20.97
N THR A 452 -3.97 -34.27 20.55
CA THR A 452 -2.87 -33.70 21.35
C THR A 452 -2.17 -32.61 20.55
N LEU A 453 -1.83 -31.49 21.18
CA LEU A 453 -1.13 -30.39 20.53
C LEU A 453 -0.25 -29.57 21.50
N ASP A 454 0.73 -28.89 20.91
CA ASP A 454 1.56 -27.88 21.56
C ASP A 454 1.45 -26.57 20.79
N THR A 455 1.08 -25.50 21.50
CA THR A 455 0.86 -24.16 20.92
C THR A 455 1.88 -23.17 21.44
N VAL A 456 2.31 -22.27 20.57
CA VAL A 456 3.27 -21.19 20.87
C VAL A 456 2.60 -19.80 20.78
N THR A 457 1.27 -19.78 20.70
CA THR A 457 0.43 -18.57 20.75
C THR A 457 -0.76 -18.81 21.67
N THR A 458 -1.33 -17.75 22.23
CA THR A 458 -2.52 -17.90 23.06
C THR A 458 -3.73 -18.28 22.20
N ILE A 459 -4.46 -19.32 22.60
CA ILE A 459 -5.78 -19.62 22.03
C ILE A 459 -6.81 -18.78 22.82
N PRO A 460 -7.47 -17.80 22.18
CA PRO A 460 -8.33 -16.85 22.89
C PRO A 460 -9.62 -17.49 23.36
N LEU A 461 -10.24 -16.89 24.38
CA LEU A 461 -11.60 -17.19 24.82
C LEU A 461 -12.57 -17.06 23.65
N GLY A 462 -13.43 -18.07 23.47
CA GLY A 462 -14.34 -18.16 22.33
C GLY A 462 -13.70 -18.73 21.06
N GLY A 463 -12.37 -18.86 21.02
CA GLY A 463 -11.63 -19.53 19.94
C GLY A 463 -11.81 -21.05 19.94
N TYR A 464 -11.09 -21.75 19.06
CA TYR A 464 -11.31 -23.17 18.82
C TYR A 464 -10.02 -23.98 18.66
N ILE A 465 -10.07 -25.25 19.04
CA ILE A 465 -9.13 -26.28 18.59
C ILE A 465 -9.86 -27.18 17.60
N GLU A 466 -9.37 -27.23 16.37
CA GLU A 466 -9.95 -28.04 15.29
C GLU A 466 -9.05 -29.25 15.00
N ALA A 467 -9.67 -30.42 14.87
CA ALA A 467 -9.06 -31.62 14.31
C ALA A 467 -9.76 -31.98 12.99
N VAL A 468 -9.04 -31.80 11.88
CA VAL A 468 -9.46 -32.21 10.54
C VAL A 468 -9.04 -33.65 10.31
N LEU A 469 -10.00 -34.46 9.88
CA LEU A 469 -9.88 -35.89 9.63
C LEU A 469 -9.81 -36.15 8.11
N PRO A 470 -9.04 -37.16 7.67
CA PRO A 470 -9.04 -37.62 6.27
C PRO A 470 -10.44 -38.06 5.78
N ALA A 471 -10.69 -38.02 4.48
CA ALA A 471 -12.01 -38.26 3.88
C ALA A 471 -12.68 -39.60 4.23
N ASP A 472 -11.89 -40.66 4.46
CA ASP A 472 -12.40 -41.99 4.80
C ASP A 472 -12.69 -42.17 6.30
N TYR A 473 -12.25 -41.22 7.14
CA TYR A 473 -12.78 -41.12 8.51
C TYR A 473 -14.16 -40.51 8.44
N SER A 474 -15.07 -40.99 9.27
CA SER A 474 -16.38 -40.36 9.42
C SER A 474 -16.63 -39.99 10.87
N VAL A 475 -17.30 -38.86 11.02
CA VAL A 475 -17.79 -38.38 12.29
C VAL A 475 -19.27 -38.78 12.40
N GLY A 476 -19.60 -39.57 13.41
CA GLY A 476 -20.94 -40.16 13.57
C GLY A 476 -22.04 -39.12 13.78
N ALA A 477 -23.26 -39.44 13.34
CA ALA A 477 -24.41 -38.53 13.47
C ALA A 477 -24.80 -38.32 14.96
N GLY A 478 -24.92 -37.06 15.37
CA GLY A 478 -25.37 -36.63 16.71
C GLY A 478 -24.37 -35.70 17.41
N THR A 479 -24.69 -35.27 18.64
CA THR A 479 -23.81 -34.41 19.45
C THR A 479 -22.51 -35.13 19.81
N ILE A 480 -21.37 -34.56 19.46
CA ILE A 480 -20.04 -35.05 19.85
C ILE A 480 -19.69 -34.53 21.23
N THR A 481 -19.01 -35.34 22.00
CA THR A 481 -18.55 -35.00 23.34
C THR A 481 -17.02 -34.95 23.38
N ALA A 482 -16.48 -33.82 23.83
CA ALA A 482 -15.09 -33.73 24.25
C ALA A 482 -14.96 -34.16 25.71
N SER A 483 -13.95 -34.96 26.02
CA SER A 483 -13.67 -35.49 27.36
C SER A 483 -12.16 -35.47 27.62
N SER A 484 -11.75 -35.82 28.85
CA SER A 484 -10.32 -35.91 29.23
C SER A 484 -9.53 -34.63 28.93
N LEU A 485 -10.12 -33.47 29.24
CA LEU A 485 -9.53 -32.15 29.00
C LEU A 485 -8.27 -31.96 29.85
N VAL A 486 -7.11 -31.83 29.21
CA VAL A 486 -5.80 -31.55 29.84
C VAL A 486 -5.29 -30.22 29.32
N ASN A 487 -4.94 -29.31 30.23
CA ASN A 487 -4.55 -27.92 29.91
C ASN A 487 -5.60 -27.15 29.09
N ILE A 488 -6.87 -27.55 29.22
CA ILE A 488 -8.04 -26.91 28.60
C ILE A 488 -9.01 -26.57 29.73
N PRO A 489 -9.57 -25.34 29.79
CA PRO A 489 -10.57 -24.98 30.79
C PRO A 489 -11.79 -25.91 30.75
N SER A 490 -12.27 -26.32 31.94
CA SER A 490 -13.38 -27.27 32.08
C SER A 490 -14.73 -26.80 31.52
N ALA A 491 -14.89 -25.49 31.30
CA ALA A 491 -16.07 -24.91 30.67
C ALA A 491 -16.12 -25.12 29.14
N SER A 492 -15.00 -25.52 28.51
CA SER A 492 -14.89 -25.74 27.07
C SER A 492 -15.71 -26.97 26.65
N THR A 493 -16.80 -26.77 25.91
CA THR A 493 -17.83 -27.82 25.74
C THR A 493 -18.51 -27.86 24.37
N ALA A 494 -18.56 -26.76 23.60
CA ALA A 494 -19.23 -26.77 22.31
C ALA A 494 -18.35 -27.49 21.28
N VAL A 495 -18.81 -28.66 20.82
CA VAL A 495 -18.18 -29.42 19.75
C VAL A 495 -19.04 -29.32 18.50
N THR A 496 -18.60 -28.55 17.50
CA THR A 496 -19.20 -28.55 16.17
C THR A 496 -18.44 -29.51 15.27
N SER A 497 -19.15 -30.21 14.40
CA SER A 497 -18.55 -31.16 13.48
C SER A 497 -19.09 -31.04 12.08
N THR A 498 -18.19 -31.12 11.11
CA THR A 498 -18.52 -31.48 9.73
C THR A 498 -18.22 -32.98 9.56
N PRO A 499 -18.56 -33.59 8.40
CA PRO A 499 -18.18 -34.98 8.13
C PRO A 499 -16.68 -35.27 8.27
N SER A 500 -15.83 -34.26 8.17
CA SER A 500 -14.36 -34.37 8.12
C SER A 500 -13.62 -33.47 9.12
N SER A 501 -14.31 -32.82 10.06
CA SER A 501 -13.67 -31.94 11.05
C SER A 501 -14.45 -31.88 12.35
N VAL A 502 -13.73 -31.76 13.47
CA VAL A 502 -14.29 -31.60 14.82
C VAL A 502 -13.63 -30.40 15.49
N MET A 503 -14.42 -29.45 15.98
CA MET A 503 -13.95 -28.21 16.62
C MET A 503 -14.39 -28.14 18.07
N LEU A 504 -13.44 -28.02 19.01
CA LEU A 504 -13.70 -27.75 20.42
C LEU A 504 -13.62 -26.24 20.68
N GLN A 505 -14.72 -25.61 21.11
CA GLN A 505 -14.73 -24.20 21.51
C GLN A 505 -14.17 -24.00 22.92
N ILE A 506 -13.27 -23.03 23.06
CA ILE A 506 -12.63 -22.65 24.31
C ILE A 506 -13.54 -21.69 25.10
N ALA A 507 -13.82 -22.02 26.36
CA ALA A 507 -14.67 -21.21 27.24
C ALA A 507 -14.08 -21.07 28.65
N GLY A 508 -14.49 -20.04 29.39
CA GLY A 508 -14.04 -19.77 30.76
C GLY A 508 -12.73 -18.96 30.86
N ALA A 509 -11.69 -19.32 30.11
CA ALA A 509 -10.42 -18.58 30.06
C ALA A 509 -9.64 -18.83 28.76
N ASN A 510 -8.67 -17.97 28.45
CA ASN A 510 -7.71 -18.19 27.36
C ASN A 510 -6.81 -19.40 27.68
N ILE A 511 -6.35 -20.14 26.65
CA ILE A 511 -5.27 -21.12 26.80
C ILE A 511 -3.96 -20.43 26.41
N PRO A 512 -3.03 -20.16 27.36
CA PRO A 512 -1.74 -19.57 27.04
C PRO A 512 -0.88 -20.53 26.22
N ALA A 513 0.18 -20.00 25.58
CA ALA A 513 1.20 -20.81 24.92
C ALA A 513 1.73 -21.90 25.89
N THR A 514 1.52 -23.17 25.55
CA THR A 514 1.83 -24.31 26.41
C THR A 514 1.93 -25.62 25.61
N THR A 515 2.53 -26.63 26.23
CA THR A 515 2.67 -27.98 25.68
C THR A 515 1.73 -28.96 26.38
N GLY A 516 1.41 -30.08 25.72
CA GLY A 516 0.63 -31.17 26.30
C GLY A 516 -0.86 -30.86 26.41
N ILE A 517 -1.40 -30.01 25.54
CA ILE A 517 -2.84 -29.82 25.42
C ILE A 517 -3.42 -31.12 24.87
N SER A 518 -4.44 -31.68 25.53
CA SER A 518 -5.03 -32.95 25.12
C SER A 518 -6.52 -33.02 25.43
N PHE A 519 -7.28 -33.68 24.56
CA PHE A 519 -8.67 -34.07 24.81
C PHE A 519 -9.06 -35.27 23.95
N THR A 520 -10.15 -35.94 24.33
CA THR A 520 -10.71 -37.06 23.59
C THR A 520 -12.05 -36.67 22.95
N ILE A 521 -12.24 -37.00 21.67
CA ILE A 521 -13.48 -36.82 20.90
C ILE A 521 -14.11 -38.18 20.62
N ASP A 522 -15.40 -38.31 20.92
CA ASP A 522 -16.15 -39.54 20.64
C ASP A 522 -16.68 -39.60 19.21
N LYS A 523 -17.34 -40.72 18.86
CA LYS A 523 -18.04 -40.94 17.59
C LYS A 523 -17.19 -40.81 16.33
N ILE A 524 -15.90 -41.12 16.43
CA ILE A 524 -15.03 -41.21 15.26
C ILE A 524 -15.08 -42.63 14.73
N THR A 525 -15.38 -42.83 13.45
CA THR A 525 -15.28 -44.14 12.81
C THR A 525 -13.95 -44.24 12.07
N THR A 526 -13.16 -45.26 12.40
CA THR A 526 -11.91 -45.55 11.69
C THR A 526 -12.18 -45.88 10.21
N PRO A 527 -11.23 -45.59 9.31
CA PRO A 527 -11.44 -45.75 7.88
C PRO A 527 -11.23 -47.21 7.43
N SER A 528 -11.24 -47.45 6.12
CA SER A 528 -10.86 -48.74 5.56
C SER A 528 -9.33 -48.99 5.66
N ASN A 529 -8.88 -50.24 5.51
CA ASN A 529 -7.45 -50.60 5.58
C ASN A 529 -6.56 -49.88 4.55
N ASN A 530 -7.14 -49.40 3.45
CA ASN A 530 -6.43 -48.79 2.33
C ASN A 530 -6.60 -47.26 2.31
N ALA A 531 -7.26 -46.70 3.31
CA ALA A 531 -7.51 -45.27 3.38
C ALA A 531 -6.20 -44.48 3.50
N VAL A 532 -6.17 -43.34 2.83
CA VAL A 532 -5.03 -42.44 2.77
C VAL A 532 -5.44 -41.01 3.13
N GLY A 533 -4.47 -40.20 3.57
CA GLY A 533 -4.68 -38.80 3.90
C GLY A 533 -3.92 -38.40 5.16
N ASN A 534 -4.10 -37.14 5.58
CA ASN A 534 -3.40 -36.57 6.72
C ASN A 534 -4.40 -35.97 7.71
N PHE A 535 -4.11 -36.11 8.99
CA PHE A 535 -4.77 -35.30 9.99
C PHE A 535 -4.17 -33.90 10.00
N ILE A 536 -5.00 -32.90 10.33
CA ILE A 536 -4.55 -31.53 10.54
C ILE A 536 -5.14 -31.05 11.86
N VAL A 537 -4.30 -30.51 12.74
CA VAL A 537 -4.75 -29.83 13.95
C VAL A 537 -4.55 -28.34 13.77
N ARG A 538 -5.58 -27.55 14.06
CA ARG A 538 -5.53 -26.09 14.01
C ARG A 538 -5.97 -25.48 15.33
N THR A 539 -5.35 -24.37 15.69
CA THR A 539 -5.91 -23.44 16.67
C THR A 539 -6.57 -22.30 15.89
N ARG A 540 -7.68 -21.78 16.38
CA ARG A 540 -8.46 -20.71 15.71
C ARG A 540 -8.85 -19.63 16.70
N ASP A 541 -8.98 -18.41 16.19
CA ASP A 541 -9.50 -17.28 16.95
C ASP A 541 -11.02 -17.38 17.18
N ALA A 542 -11.58 -16.46 17.96
CA ALA A 542 -13.01 -16.42 18.24
C ALA A 542 -13.88 -16.13 17.00
N GLY A 543 -13.29 -15.57 15.94
CA GLY A 543 -13.94 -15.39 14.64
C GLY A 543 -13.86 -16.62 13.73
N GLY A 544 -13.18 -17.69 14.17
CA GLY A 544 -12.99 -18.93 13.43
C GLY A 544 -11.79 -18.93 12.47
N SER A 545 -10.96 -17.89 12.44
CA SER A 545 -9.78 -17.82 11.56
C SER A 545 -8.59 -18.56 12.17
N THR A 546 -7.76 -19.23 11.35
CA THR A 546 -6.65 -20.07 11.82
C THR A 546 -5.55 -19.23 12.48
N ILE A 547 -5.11 -19.61 13.68
CA ILE A 547 -3.95 -19.03 14.35
C ILE A 547 -2.72 -19.88 14.04
N GLU A 548 -2.77 -21.16 14.40
CA GLU A 548 -1.75 -22.14 14.07
C GLU A 548 -2.31 -23.35 13.34
N GLU A 549 -1.46 -24.01 12.57
CA GLU A 549 -1.77 -25.27 11.90
C GLU A 549 -0.58 -26.23 11.97
N SER A 550 -0.84 -27.49 12.30
CA SER A 550 0.17 -28.55 12.28
C SER A 550 0.65 -28.82 10.85
N SER A 551 1.93 -29.20 10.70
CA SER A 551 2.37 -29.93 9.50
C SER A 551 1.44 -31.13 9.26
N THR A 552 1.28 -31.56 8.01
CA THR A 552 0.45 -32.74 7.70
C THR A 552 0.86 -33.93 8.56
N ILE A 553 -0.06 -34.39 9.40
CA ILE A 553 0.19 -35.50 10.32
C ILE A 553 -0.21 -36.77 9.57
N GLY A 554 0.79 -37.53 9.10
CA GLY A 554 0.56 -38.84 8.51
C GLY A 554 -0.19 -39.75 9.48
N GLY A 555 -0.91 -40.75 8.94
CA GLY A 555 -1.58 -41.78 9.74
C GLY A 555 -0.66 -42.46 10.75
N GLU A 556 -1.24 -43.14 11.74
CA GLU A 556 -0.47 -43.78 12.82
C GLU A 556 0.41 -44.93 12.28
N GLY A 557 1.63 -44.62 11.82
CA GLY A 557 2.50 -45.59 11.17
C GLY A 557 3.45 -45.02 10.12
N CYS A 558 3.09 -43.90 9.48
CA CYS A 558 3.81 -43.40 8.30
C CYS A 558 5.24 -42.99 8.59
N THR A 559 5.48 -42.37 9.75
CA THR A 559 6.84 -42.03 10.20
C THR A 559 7.74 -43.27 10.36
N TYR A 560 7.17 -44.45 10.70
CA TYR A 560 7.95 -45.69 10.82
C TYR A 560 8.32 -46.30 9.46
N VAL A 561 7.66 -45.89 8.38
CA VAL A 561 7.99 -46.23 6.98
C VAL A 561 8.53 -45.00 6.23
N ASN A 562 9.23 -44.11 6.96
CA ASN A 562 9.88 -42.90 6.44
C ASN A 562 8.97 -42.01 5.57
N ASP A 563 7.67 -41.96 5.90
CA ASP A 563 6.65 -41.25 5.13
C ASP A 563 6.69 -41.59 3.63
N CYS A 564 6.89 -42.89 3.34
CA CYS A 564 7.05 -43.43 1.99
C CYS A 564 8.14 -42.73 1.19
N SER A 565 9.14 -42.17 1.88
CA SER A 565 10.27 -41.41 1.34
C SER A 565 9.85 -40.30 0.35
N GLY A 566 8.61 -39.80 0.46
CA GLY A 566 8.03 -38.86 -0.50
C GLY A 566 7.72 -39.44 -1.89
N HIS A 567 7.80 -40.77 -2.04
CA HIS A 567 7.62 -41.50 -3.29
C HIS A 567 6.43 -42.47 -3.26
N GLY A 568 5.50 -42.25 -2.34
CA GLY A 568 4.26 -42.99 -2.24
C GLY A 568 3.31 -42.39 -1.23
N THR A 569 2.16 -43.03 -1.10
CA THR A 569 1.15 -42.64 -0.12
C THR A 569 1.04 -43.69 0.96
N CYS A 570 1.15 -43.28 2.22
CA CYS A 570 1.05 -44.18 3.37
C CYS A 570 -0.42 -44.41 3.75
N THR A 571 -0.78 -45.67 3.99
CA THR A 571 -2.11 -46.04 4.48
C THR A 571 -2.28 -45.73 5.97
N LEU A 572 -3.45 -45.21 6.33
CA LEU A 572 -3.76 -44.67 7.66
C LEU A 572 -3.84 -45.74 8.77
N LEU A 573 -4.18 -46.99 8.41
CA LEU A 573 -4.39 -48.11 9.35
C LEU A 573 -3.39 -49.26 9.18
N SER A 574 -3.09 -49.66 7.94
CA SER A 574 -2.22 -50.81 7.65
C SER A 574 -0.73 -50.48 7.69
N LYS A 575 -0.35 -49.19 7.73
CA LYS A 575 1.04 -48.72 7.82
C LYS A 575 1.91 -49.19 6.64
N VAL A 576 1.31 -49.28 5.46
CA VAL A 576 1.96 -49.73 4.22
C VAL A 576 2.06 -48.55 3.26
N CYS A 577 3.18 -48.43 2.57
CA CYS A 577 3.32 -47.46 1.49
C CYS A 577 2.81 -48.01 0.17
N ILE A 578 1.96 -47.23 -0.50
CA ILE A 578 1.58 -47.44 -1.89
C ILE A 578 2.51 -46.57 -2.73
N CYS A 579 3.57 -47.18 -3.29
CA CYS A 579 4.61 -46.45 -4.02
C CYS A 579 4.14 -45.96 -5.39
N ASN A 580 4.74 -44.86 -5.82
CA ASN A 580 4.61 -44.33 -7.18
C ASN A 580 5.34 -45.24 -8.18
N SER A 581 4.96 -45.20 -9.46
CA SER A 581 5.62 -46.01 -10.50
C SER A 581 7.11 -45.64 -10.61
N GLY A 582 7.94 -46.67 -10.79
CA GLY A 582 9.40 -46.57 -10.75
C GLY A 582 10.01 -46.56 -9.35
N TRP A 583 9.22 -46.70 -8.29
CA TRP A 583 9.67 -46.80 -6.88
C TRP A 583 9.16 -48.06 -6.18
N GLY A 584 8.61 -49.02 -6.94
CA GLY A 584 8.00 -50.22 -6.39
C GLY A 584 6.48 -50.16 -6.33
N ALA A 585 5.84 -49.45 -7.27
CA ALA A 585 4.40 -49.51 -7.43
C ALA A 585 3.91 -50.96 -7.66
N PRO A 586 2.64 -51.27 -7.36
CA PRO A 586 2.07 -52.58 -7.68
C PRO A 586 2.24 -53.00 -9.15
N THR A 587 2.24 -52.03 -10.07
CA THR A 587 2.42 -52.21 -11.52
C THR A 587 3.86 -52.41 -11.94
N ASP A 588 4.84 -52.04 -11.11
CA ASP A 588 6.25 -52.19 -11.48
C ASP A 588 6.65 -53.67 -11.44
N VAL A 589 7.43 -54.14 -12.40
CA VAL A 589 7.96 -55.50 -12.41
C VAL A 589 9.36 -55.46 -11.81
N ALA A 590 9.57 -56.08 -10.65
CA ALA A 590 10.84 -56.15 -9.94
C ALA A 590 10.85 -57.25 -8.90
N ASP A 591 12.01 -57.87 -8.69
CA ASP A 591 12.20 -58.92 -7.68
C ASP A 591 12.17 -58.36 -6.26
N TYR A 592 12.56 -57.09 -6.09
CA TYR A 592 12.54 -56.39 -4.81
C TYR A 592 11.97 -54.98 -4.97
N LYS A 593 11.04 -54.63 -4.08
CA LYS A 593 10.41 -53.30 -3.98
C LYS A 593 10.57 -52.82 -2.53
N SER A 594 11.13 -51.64 -2.32
CA SER A 594 11.34 -51.15 -0.96
C SER A 594 10.01 -50.83 -0.28
N PRO A 595 9.75 -51.31 0.96
CA PRO A 595 8.50 -51.06 1.68
C PRO A 595 8.22 -49.58 2.00
N ASP A 596 9.23 -48.72 1.95
CA ASP A 596 9.17 -47.28 2.20
C ASP A 596 9.36 -46.44 0.93
N CYS A 597 9.29 -47.07 -0.25
CA CYS A 597 9.49 -46.45 -1.56
C CYS A 597 10.85 -45.72 -1.73
N SER A 598 11.87 -46.07 -0.95
CA SER A 598 13.18 -45.39 -0.99
C SER A 598 14.08 -45.79 -2.16
N THR A 599 13.76 -46.86 -2.88
CA THR A 599 14.59 -47.39 -3.97
C THR A 599 13.86 -47.44 -5.30
N ARG A 600 14.55 -47.13 -6.39
CA ARG A 600 14.00 -47.20 -7.76
C ARG A 600 13.80 -48.64 -8.24
N VAL A 601 12.84 -48.81 -9.14
CA VAL A 601 12.64 -49.98 -9.99
C VAL A 601 13.03 -49.61 -11.42
N CYS A 602 13.72 -50.52 -12.12
CA CYS A 602 14.19 -50.26 -13.48
C CYS A 602 13.19 -50.72 -14.55
N PRO A 603 13.31 -50.19 -15.79
CA PRO A 603 12.55 -50.70 -16.92
C PRO A 603 12.68 -52.22 -17.05
N SER A 604 11.57 -52.85 -17.41
CA SER A 604 11.47 -54.29 -17.58
C SER A 604 11.00 -54.62 -18.98
N ASN A 605 11.52 -55.70 -19.54
CA ASN A 605 11.09 -56.26 -20.82
C ASN A 605 11.38 -57.78 -20.79
N TYR A 606 11.04 -58.50 -21.86
CA TYR A 606 11.21 -59.94 -21.93
C TYR A 606 12.66 -60.36 -21.65
N ALA A 607 12.83 -61.41 -20.86
CA ALA A 607 14.13 -61.94 -20.48
C ALA A 607 14.89 -62.55 -21.66
N TRP A 608 16.18 -62.26 -21.77
CA TRP A 608 17.06 -62.95 -22.74
C TRP A 608 17.34 -64.40 -22.36
N ASN A 609 17.25 -64.73 -21.08
CA ASN A 609 17.47 -66.06 -20.54
C ASN A 609 16.37 -66.36 -19.52
N SER A 610 15.38 -67.15 -19.93
CA SER A 610 14.33 -67.65 -19.04
C SER A 610 14.26 -69.17 -19.09
N ILE A 611 13.74 -69.76 -18.02
CA ILE A 611 13.34 -71.18 -18.05
C ILE A 611 12.19 -71.29 -19.06
N PRO A 612 12.28 -72.17 -20.07
CA PRO A 612 11.20 -72.37 -21.04
C PRO A 612 9.89 -72.75 -20.32
N THR A 613 8.80 -72.09 -20.68
CA THR A 613 7.46 -72.37 -20.12
C THR A 613 6.78 -73.54 -20.81
N SER A 614 7.22 -73.91 -22.02
CA SER A 614 6.76 -75.10 -22.74
C SER A 614 7.85 -75.66 -23.67
N THR A 615 7.58 -76.81 -24.31
CA THR A 615 8.47 -77.39 -25.34
C THR A 615 8.67 -76.50 -26.57
N THR A 616 7.81 -75.50 -26.77
CA THR A 616 7.85 -74.59 -27.93
C THR A 616 7.81 -73.11 -27.52
N THR A 617 7.99 -72.78 -26.23
CA THR A 617 7.86 -71.41 -25.71
C THR A 617 9.00 -71.08 -24.76
N ALA A 618 9.73 -70.02 -25.09
CA ALA A 618 10.80 -69.43 -24.28
C ALA A 618 10.82 -67.90 -24.50
N HIS A 619 11.54 -67.15 -23.65
CA HIS A 619 11.65 -65.68 -23.72
C HIS A 619 10.31 -64.93 -23.54
N ASP A 620 9.38 -65.47 -22.77
CA ASP A 620 8.01 -64.99 -22.58
C ASP A 620 7.74 -64.33 -21.21
N ILE A 621 8.74 -64.26 -20.33
CA ILE A 621 8.64 -63.59 -19.02
C ILE A 621 9.26 -62.19 -19.05
N ILE A 622 8.59 -61.22 -18.45
CA ILE A 622 9.09 -59.84 -18.29
C ILE A 622 9.85 -59.72 -16.97
N VAL A 623 11.07 -59.19 -17.03
CA VAL A 623 11.95 -59.01 -15.86
C VAL A 623 12.71 -57.68 -15.95
N GLU A 624 13.16 -57.16 -14.80
CA GLU A 624 13.98 -55.95 -14.78
C GLU A 624 15.24 -56.14 -15.63
N CYS A 625 15.53 -55.12 -16.45
CA CYS A 625 16.71 -55.11 -17.31
C CYS A 625 16.84 -56.35 -18.20
N SER A 626 15.72 -56.98 -18.58
CA SER A 626 15.66 -58.17 -19.46
C SER A 626 16.62 -59.30 -19.04
N ALA A 627 17.00 -59.35 -17.76
CA ALA A 627 18.04 -60.21 -17.21
C ALA A 627 19.43 -60.08 -17.89
N MET A 628 19.65 -59.02 -18.67
CA MET A 628 20.94 -58.68 -19.31
C MET A 628 21.50 -57.35 -18.83
N GLY A 629 21.17 -56.99 -17.59
CA GLY A 629 21.76 -55.84 -16.93
C GLY A 629 21.49 -55.87 -15.43
N VAL A 630 22.12 -54.92 -14.73
CA VAL A 630 21.91 -54.70 -13.29
C VAL A 630 21.14 -53.41 -13.12
N CYS A 631 20.02 -53.47 -12.40
CA CYS A 631 19.25 -52.28 -12.07
C CYS A 631 20.01 -51.39 -11.09
N ASN A 632 20.25 -50.14 -11.47
CA ASN A 632 20.74 -49.14 -10.54
C ASN A 632 19.56 -48.57 -9.72
N ARG A 633 19.47 -48.99 -8.45
CA ARG A 633 18.39 -48.64 -7.52
C ARG A 633 18.35 -47.15 -7.13
N SER A 634 19.37 -46.34 -7.42
CA SER A 634 19.33 -44.89 -7.18
C SER A 634 18.81 -44.10 -8.39
N THR A 635 19.12 -44.55 -9.60
CA THR A 635 18.75 -43.86 -10.84
C THR A 635 17.52 -44.44 -11.52
N GLY A 636 17.18 -45.71 -11.26
CA GLY A 636 16.12 -46.43 -11.97
C GLY A 636 16.52 -46.79 -13.41
N THR A 637 17.82 -46.82 -13.72
CA THR A 637 18.33 -47.15 -15.05
C THR A 637 19.05 -48.49 -15.05
N CYS A 638 18.87 -49.26 -16.13
CA CYS A 638 19.57 -50.52 -16.31
C CYS A 638 21.00 -50.27 -16.78
N LYS A 639 21.97 -50.87 -16.07
CA LYS A 639 23.35 -50.98 -16.56
C LYS A 639 23.47 -52.29 -17.32
N CYS A 640 23.41 -52.22 -18.64
CA CYS A 640 23.47 -53.39 -19.50
C CYS A 640 24.84 -54.07 -19.48
N PHE A 641 24.83 -55.40 -19.62
CA PHE A 641 26.03 -56.17 -19.85
C PHE A 641 26.58 -55.91 -21.25
N SER A 642 27.87 -56.20 -21.45
CA SER A 642 28.53 -55.96 -22.74
C SER A 642 27.81 -56.69 -23.87
N GLY A 643 27.57 -55.98 -24.98
CA GLY A 643 26.83 -56.50 -26.13
C GLY A 643 25.31 -56.31 -26.03
N PHE A 644 24.80 -55.69 -24.97
CA PHE A 644 23.37 -55.39 -24.82
C PHE A 644 23.14 -53.90 -24.54
N GLU A 645 22.01 -53.39 -25.01
CA GLU A 645 21.59 -52.01 -24.88
C GLU A 645 20.05 -51.90 -24.89
N GLY A 646 19.55 -50.67 -24.83
CA GLY A 646 18.13 -50.39 -24.61
C GLY A 646 17.86 -49.99 -23.17
N SER A 647 16.66 -49.46 -22.90
CA SER A 647 16.32 -48.95 -21.56
C SER A 647 16.18 -50.07 -20.53
N ALA A 648 15.88 -51.28 -21.00
CA ALA A 648 15.81 -52.52 -20.25
C ALA A 648 16.86 -53.55 -20.72
N CYS A 649 17.91 -53.15 -21.47
CA CYS A 649 18.89 -54.10 -22.02
C CYS A 649 18.27 -55.16 -22.94
N GLU A 650 17.17 -54.80 -23.59
CA GLU A 650 16.29 -55.69 -24.33
C GLU A 650 16.80 -56.03 -25.75
N ARG A 651 17.82 -55.31 -26.24
CA ARG A 651 18.39 -55.51 -27.58
C ARG A 651 19.90 -55.70 -27.55
N MET A 652 20.43 -56.44 -28.52
CA MET A 652 21.86 -56.62 -28.73
C MET A 652 22.45 -55.38 -29.38
N SER A 653 23.60 -54.91 -28.90
CA SER A 653 24.34 -53.82 -29.54
C SER A 653 24.99 -54.30 -30.83
N CYS A 654 25.07 -53.42 -31.83
CA CYS A 654 25.86 -53.71 -33.02
C CYS A 654 27.35 -53.75 -32.71
N PRO A 655 28.11 -54.71 -33.27
CA PRO A 655 29.56 -54.77 -33.10
C PRO A 655 30.23 -53.46 -33.51
N ASN A 656 31.02 -52.86 -32.61
CA ASN A 656 31.75 -51.60 -32.80
C ASN A 656 30.90 -50.46 -33.41
N ASP A 657 29.59 -50.42 -33.14
CA ASP A 657 28.67 -49.45 -33.75
C ASP A 657 28.78 -49.41 -35.28
N CYS A 658 28.98 -50.58 -35.90
CA CYS A 658 29.21 -50.72 -37.34
C CYS A 658 30.39 -49.90 -37.86
N SER A 659 31.38 -49.64 -36.99
CA SER A 659 32.60 -48.86 -37.25
C SER A 659 32.33 -47.49 -37.88
N ASP A 660 31.18 -46.88 -37.58
CA ASP A 660 30.68 -45.65 -38.20
C ASP A 660 30.60 -45.71 -39.74
N ARG A 661 30.46 -46.91 -40.30
CA ARG A 661 30.47 -47.22 -41.75
C ARG A 661 29.36 -48.19 -42.13
N GLY A 662 28.29 -48.16 -41.36
CA GLY A 662 27.11 -48.95 -41.62
C GLY A 662 25.97 -48.55 -40.70
N THR A 663 24.79 -49.07 -41.02
CA THR A 663 23.58 -48.88 -40.23
C THR A 663 23.33 -50.10 -39.36
N CYS A 664 23.14 -49.88 -38.06
CA CYS A 664 22.73 -50.92 -37.12
C CYS A 664 21.24 -51.24 -37.31
N MET A 665 20.90 -52.47 -37.71
CA MET A 665 19.53 -52.89 -38.00
C MET A 665 19.19 -54.21 -37.32
N SER A 666 17.93 -54.36 -36.89
CA SER A 666 17.42 -55.64 -36.39
C SER A 666 17.37 -56.68 -37.51
N MET A 667 17.36 -57.96 -37.15
CA MET A 667 17.26 -59.07 -38.12
C MET A 667 16.02 -58.95 -39.02
N ARG A 668 14.87 -58.54 -38.45
CA ARG A 668 13.63 -58.27 -39.20
C ARG A 668 13.86 -57.24 -40.30
N ASN A 669 14.39 -56.08 -39.91
CA ASN A 669 14.56 -54.96 -40.82
C ASN A 669 15.65 -55.25 -41.86
N MET A 670 16.71 -55.97 -41.48
CA MET A 670 17.77 -56.38 -42.38
C MET A 670 17.25 -57.32 -43.48
N ALA A 671 16.39 -58.29 -43.16
CA ALA A 671 15.83 -59.22 -44.13
C ALA A 671 15.01 -58.53 -45.24
N ALA A 672 14.27 -57.47 -44.87
CA ALA A 672 13.42 -56.71 -45.79
C ALA A 672 14.15 -55.58 -46.52
N ALA A 673 15.33 -55.18 -46.04
CA ALA A 673 16.04 -54.02 -46.56
C ALA A 673 16.84 -54.36 -47.81
N LYS A 674 16.49 -53.74 -48.95
CA LYS A 674 17.30 -53.82 -50.18
C LYS A 674 18.74 -53.31 -49.96
N ILE A 675 18.96 -52.38 -49.03
CA ILE A 675 20.32 -51.90 -48.70
C ILE A 675 21.17 -52.96 -47.99
N ALA A 676 20.56 -53.92 -47.29
CA ALA A 676 21.26 -55.01 -46.62
C ALA A 676 21.62 -56.14 -47.59
N LEU A 677 20.73 -56.43 -48.53
CA LEU A 677 20.91 -57.46 -49.56
C LEU A 677 20.62 -56.91 -50.96
N PRO A 678 21.48 -56.02 -51.50
CA PRO A 678 21.21 -55.26 -52.73
C PRO A 678 21.03 -56.11 -53.99
N ILE A 679 21.54 -57.35 -53.96
CA ILE A 679 21.59 -58.28 -55.08
C ILE A 679 20.60 -59.44 -54.89
N SER A 680 19.86 -59.48 -53.78
CA SER A 680 18.81 -60.48 -53.52
C SER A 680 17.43 -59.82 -53.40
N PRO A 681 16.34 -60.53 -53.73
CA PRO A 681 15.00 -60.06 -53.40
C PRO A 681 14.85 -59.86 -51.89
N PRO A 682 14.17 -58.79 -51.42
CA PRO A 682 13.79 -58.66 -50.02
C PRO A 682 13.04 -59.90 -49.53
N THR A 683 13.33 -60.32 -48.30
CA THR A 683 12.64 -61.42 -47.62
C THR A 683 12.02 -60.92 -46.32
N THR A 684 11.15 -61.72 -45.72
CA THR A 684 10.57 -61.39 -44.40
C THR A 684 11.19 -62.30 -43.36
N TYR A 685 11.69 -61.70 -42.27
CA TYR A 685 12.14 -62.44 -41.10
C TYR A 685 11.31 -62.04 -39.88
N GLY A 686 10.46 -62.97 -39.44
CA GLY A 686 9.57 -62.82 -38.31
C GLY A 686 8.25 -62.13 -38.66
N ASP A 687 7.17 -62.90 -38.64
CA ASP A 687 5.79 -62.41 -38.79
C ASP A 687 5.08 -62.28 -37.42
N ASP A 688 5.57 -63.01 -36.41
CA ASP A 688 5.03 -63.06 -35.05
C ASP A 688 6.17 -62.86 -34.04
N PRO A 689 6.28 -61.68 -33.41
CA PRO A 689 7.18 -61.53 -32.29
C PRO A 689 6.67 -62.47 -31.18
N PHE A 690 7.54 -63.34 -30.67
CA PHE A 690 7.32 -64.19 -29.48
C PHE A 690 6.80 -65.63 -29.66
N SER A 691 6.54 -66.17 -30.86
CA SER A 691 6.27 -67.62 -31.01
C SER A 691 7.41 -68.40 -31.69
N SER A 692 7.96 -67.87 -32.80
CA SER A 692 8.95 -68.60 -33.60
C SER A 692 10.22 -67.79 -33.92
N THR A 693 10.20 -66.46 -33.76
CA THR A 693 11.30 -65.54 -34.12
C THR A 693 11.48 -64.43 -33.08
N TRP A 694 11.73 -64.82 -31.82
CA TRP A 694 11.91 -63.89 -30.69
C TRP A 694 13.06 -62.89 -30.90
N ASP A 695 14.04 -63.28 -31.70
CA ASP A 695 15.26 -62.55 -32.01
C ASP A 695 15.09 -61.51 -33.13
N ALA A 696 13.97 -61.53 -33.86
CA ALA A 696 13.72 -60.68 -35.02
C ALA A 696 13.93 -59.17 -34.75
N ASP A 697 13.51 -58.69 -33.58
CA ASP A 697 13.64 -57.28 -33.14
C ASP A 697 14.58 -57.09 -31.95
N ARG A 698 15.33 -58.13 -31.59
CA ARG A 698 16.23 -58.13 -30.42
C ARG A 698 17.68 -58.33 -30.80
N ILE A 699 17.97 -59.08 -31.86
CA ILE A 699 19.31 -59.22 -32.42
C ILE A 699 19.51 -58.19 -33.52
N PHE A 700 20.61 -57.46 -33.45
CA PHE A 700 20.99 -56.43 -34.40
C PHE A 700 22.31 -56.79 -35.07
N GLY A 701 22.47 -56.33 -36.31
CA GLY A 701 23.71 -56.46 -37.07
C GLY A 701 23.94 -55.25 -37.97
N CYS A 702 25.10 -55.21 -38.60
CA CYS A 702 25.53 -54.08 -39.39
C CYS A 702 25.25 -54.25 -40.88
N VAL A 703 24.60 -53.26 -41.48
CA VAL A 703 24.47 -53.10 -42.92
C VAL A 703 25.51 -52.10 -43.38
N CYS A 704 26.53 -52.55 -44.10
CA CYS A 704 27.69 -51.72 -44.42
C CYS A 704 27.43 -50.73 -45.57
N ASP A 705 27.98 -49.53 -45.40
CA ASP A 705 27.85 -48.46 -46.37
C ASP A 705 28.68 -48.73 -47.63
N SER A 706 28.28 -48.10 -48.73
CA SER A 706 29.00 -48.18 -50.00
C SER A 706 29.01 -46.83 -50.72
N GLY A 707 30.19 -46.35 -51.09
CA GLY A 707 30.37 -45.15 -51.91
C GLY A 707 30.05 -45.37 -53.39
N TRP A 708 29.82 -46.62 -53.81
CA TRP A 708 29.36 -46.98 -55.14
C TRP A 708 28.03 -47.74 -55.10
N ALA A 709 27.27 -47.63 -56.20
CA ALA A 709 26.04 -48.38 -56.38
C ALA A 709 26.33 -49.88 -56.44
N VAL A 710 25.61 -50.65 -55.62
CA VAL A 710 25.75 -52.10 -55.53
C VAL A 710 24.59 -52.76 -56.24
N GLY A 711 24.90 -53.62 -57.21
CA GLY A 711 23.88 -54.28 -58.01
C GLY A 711 24.44 -54.90 -59.29
N THR A 712 23.51 -55.33 -60.15
CA THR A 712 23.81 -55.99 -61.43
C THR A 712 23.59 -55.08 -62.64
N ALA A 713 23.22 -53.80 -62.44
CA ALA A 713 23.00 -52.84 -63.52
C ALA A 713 24.32 -52.32 -64.13
N SER A 714 24.20 -51.61 -65.25
CA SER A 714 25.34 -50.97 -65.91
C SER A 714 26.02 -49.96 -64.98
N GLY A 715 27.34 -50.06 -64.81
CA GLY A 715 28.14 -49.20 -63.94
C GLY A 715 28.15 -49.56 -62.45
N GLU A 716 27.29 -50.48 -62.00
CA GLU A 716 27.23 -50.96 -60.61
C GLU A 716 28.28 -52.04 -60.33
N LEU A 717 28.63 -52.21 -59.05
CA LEU A 717 29.52 -53.27 -58.56
C LEU A 717 28.74 -54.32 -57.78
N GLN A 718 29.22 -55.56 -57.80
CA GLN A 718 28.53 -56.69 -57.16
C GLN A 718 28.84 -56.86 -55.66
N ALA A 719 29.51 -55.90 -55.02
CA ALA A 719 29.83 -55.89 -53.60
C ALA A 719 29.83 -54.45 -53.07
N THR A 720 29.54 -54.27 -51.78
CA THR A 720 29.64 -52.97 -51.08
C THR A 720 31.09 -52.52 -50.92
N GLU A 721 31.32 -51.24 -50.64
CA GLU A 721 32.66 -50.73 -50.33
C GLU A 721 33.19 -51.24 -48.99
N TYR A 722 32.37 -51.17 -47.95
CA TYR A 722 32.68 -51.71 -46.63
C TYR A 722 32.04 -53.08 -46.43
N PHE A 723 32.72 -53.95 -45.69
CA PHE A 723 32.27 -55.32 -45.43
C PHE A 723 32.81 -55.85 -44.09
N GLY A 724 32.35 -57.05 -43.71
CA GLY A 724 32.61 -57.66 -42.41
C GLY A 724 31.46 -57.43 -41.42
N ALA A 725 31.48 -58.13 -40.29
CA ALA A 725 30.39 -58.11 -39.31
C ALA A 725 30.15 -56.73 -38.66
N ASP A 726 31.19 -55.88 -38.63
CA ASP A 726 31.19 -54.54 -38.05
C ASP A 726 31.55 -53.45 -39.08
N CYS A 727 31.58 -53.78 -40.38
CA CYS A 727 31.93 -52.86 -41.46
C CYS A 727 33.34 -52.23 -41.38
N SER A 728 34.24 -52.82 -40.59
CA SER A 728 35.61 -52.32 -40.42
C SER A 728 36.54 -52.59 -41.60
N LYS A 729 36.15 -53.49 -42.52
CA LYS A 729 36.95 -53.85 -43.70
C LYS A 729 36.46 -53.09 -44.93
N ARG A 730 37.37 -52.72 -45.83
CA ARG A 730 37.10 -52.00 -47.08
C ARG A 730 37.72 -52.75 -48.25
N HIS A 731 36.94 -52.92 -49.32
CA HIS A 731 37.44 -53.46 -50.57
C HIS A 731 38.48 -52.53 -51.21
N CYS A 732 39.46 -53.12 -51.88
CA CYS A 732 40.53 -52.38 -52.54
C CYS A 732 40.12 -51.85 -53.91
N PRO A 733 40.90 -50.90 -54.47
CA PRO A 733 40.69 -50.39 -55.82
C PRO A 733 40.62 -51.51 -56.84
N ILE A 734 39.69 -51.36 -57.78
CA ILE A 734 39.47 -52.33 -58.85
C ILE A 734 40.13 -51.90 -60.14
N GLY A 735 40.56 -52.86 -60.95
CA GLY A 735 41.12 -52.59 -62.27
C GLY A 735 41.20 -53.83 -63.13
N ASN A 736 41.42 -53.63 -64.43
CA ASN A 736 41.63 -54.73 -65.35
C ASN A 736 43.05 -55.28 -65.21
N ASP A 737 43.20 -56.59 -65.32
CA ASP A 737 44.51 -57.20 -65.34
C ASP A 737 45.26 -56.77 -66.62
N PRO A 738 46.44 -56.15 -66.52
CA PRO A 738 47.15 -55.64 -67.70
C PRO A 738 47.82 -56.74 -68.54
N ASP A 739 47.87 -58.00 -68.08
CA ASP A 739 48.46 -59.10 -68.86
C ASP A 739 47.44 -59.94 -69.62
N THR A 740 46.15 -59.71 -69.40
CA THR A 740 45.09 -60.44 -70.07
C THR A 740 44.51 -59.61 -71.20
N THR A 741 44.07 -60.29 -72.26
CA THR A 741 43.31 -59.65 -73.35
C THR A 741 41.82 -59.58 -73.04
N VAL A 742 41.38 -60.19 -71.95
CA VAL A 742 40.00 -60.20 -71.47
C VAL A 742 39.85 -59.07 -70.46
N ASP A 743 38.72 -58.38 -70.48
CA ASP A 743 38.41 -57.42 -69.43
C ASP A 743 37.77 -58.14 -68.24
N GLU A 744 38.54 -58.47 -67.19
CA GLU A 744 38.02 -59.11 -65.98
C GLU A 744 37.08 -58.20 -65.19
N THR A 745 37.13 -56.87 -65.41
CA THR A 745 36.19 -55.95 -64.78
C THR A 745 34.81 -56.01 -65.43
N ASN A 746 34.67 -56.62 -66.62
CA ASN A 746 33.39 -56.76 -67.29
C ASN A 746 32.59 -57.95 -66.75
N CYS A 747 31.56 -57.65 -65.97
CA CYS A 747 30.66 -58.64 -65.37
C CYS A 747 29.40 -58.93 -66.21
N GLN A 748 29.34 -58.48 -67.47
CA GLN A 748 28.21 -58.77 -68.34
C GLN A 748 28.04 -60.29 -68.55
N GLY A 749 26.85 -60.80 -68.22
CA GLY A 749 26.51 -62.21 -68.35
C GLY A 749 27.14 -63.12 -67.28
N LYS A 750 27.79 -62.56 -66.25
CA LYS A 750 28.36 -63.32 -65.12
C LYS A 750 27.38 -63.34 -63.95
N THR A 751 27.20 -64.52 -63.34
CA THR A 751 26.43 -64.68 -62.10
C THR A 751 27.22 -64.14 -60.91
N VAL A 752 26.55 -63.40 -60.03
CA VAL A 752 27.15 -62.84 -58.80
C VAL A 752 27.66 -63.99 -57.91
N PRO A 753 28.88 -63.90 -57.35
CA PRO A 753 29.40 -64.91 -56.43
C PRO A 753 28.44 -65.18 -55.26
N GLY A 754 28.00 -66.43 -55.10
CA GLY A 754 27.09 -66.84 -54.03
C GLY A 754 25.60 -66.48 -54.23
N GLY A 755 25.22 -65.96 -55.41
CA GLY A 755 23.84 -65.58 -55.73
C GLY A 755 23.33 -66.15 -57.06
N THR A 756 22.12 -65.76 -57.44
CA THR A 756 21.47 -66.17 -58.71
C THR A 756 21.33 -65.04 -59.73
N ALA A 757 21.61 -63.79 -59.33
CA ALA A 757 21.52 -62.63 -60.20
C ALA A 757 22.69 -62.57 -61.20
N VAL A 758 22.42 -62.12 -62.44
CA VAL A 758 23.39 -62.03 -63.53
C VAL A 758 23.60 -60.57 -63.93
N GLY A 759 24.85 -60.16 -64.11
CA GLY A 759 25.22 -58.80 -64.55
C GLY A 759 24.69 -58.47 -65.94
N VAL A 760 24.03 -57.31 -66.10
CA VAL A 760 23.63 -56.83 -67.43
C VAL A 760 24.81 -56.14 -68.14
N ALA A 761 24.61 -55.71 -69.39
CA ALA A 761 25.64 -55.01 -70.15
C ALA A 761 26.16 -53.77 -69.40
N GLY A 762 27.48 -53.70 -69.22
CA GLY A 762 28.16 -52.63 -68.50
C GLY A 762 28.29 -52.80 -66.98
N ASN A 763 27.78 -53.89 -66.38
CA ASN A 763 27.99 -54.19 -64.96
C ASN A 763 29.46 -54.55 -64.68
N LYS A 764 29.96 -54.19 -63.48
CA LYS A 764 31.38 -54.34 -63.14
C LYS A 764 31.63 -55.42 -62.10
N CYS A 765 32.67 -56.21 -62.34
CA CYS A 765 33.19 -57.17 -61.38
C CYS A 765 34.13 -56.48 -60.38
N LEU A 766 34.14 -56.99 -59.14
CA LEU A 766 35.11 -56.57 -58.15
C LEU A 766 36.44 -57.31 -58.38
N VAL A 767 37.30 -56.74 -59.22
CA VAL A 767 38.66 -57.26 -59.47
C VAL A 767 39.66 -56.44 -58.69
N GLU A 768 39.83 -56.80 -57.42
CA GLU A 768 40.69 -56.05 -56.51
C GLU A 768 42.15 -56.11 -56.96
N CYS A 769 42.79 -54.93 -56.97
CA CYS A 769 44.20 -54.79 -57.32
C CYS A 769 44.57 -55.41 -58.68
N SER A 770 43.62 -55.45 -59.63
CA SER A 770 43.81 -55.97 -60.99
C SER A 770 44.41 -57.38 -61.05
N ASN A 771 44.20 -58.20 -60.02
CA ASN A 771 44.87 -59.50 -59.83
C ASN A 771 46.42 -59.42 -59.82
N ARG A 772 46.97 -58.22 -59.60
CA ARG A 772 48.41 -57.91 -59.61
C ARG A 772 48.88 -57.24 -58.33
N GLY A 773 48.16 -57.45 -57.22
CA GLY A 773 48.58 -57.02 -55.91
C GLY A 773 47.80 -57.69 -54.78
N VAL A 774 48.24 -57.45 -53.54
CA VAL A 774 47.56 -57.89 -52.33
C VAL A 774 46.77 -56.74 -51.72
N CYS A 775 45.50 -56.97 -51.39
CA CYS A 775 44.65 -55.97 -50.74
C CYS A 775 44.88 -55.90 -49.22
N ASN A 776 45.11 -54.70 -48.68
CA ASN A 776 44.99 -54.45 -47.26
C ASN A 776 43.55 -54.05 -46.91
N TYR A 777 42.73 -55.00 -46.47
CA TYR A 777 41.31 -54.77 -46.18
C TYR A 777 41.03 -53.80 -45.02
N LYS A 778 42.01 -53.48 -44.16
CA LYS A 778 41.81 -52.45 -43.12
C LYS A 778 41.89 -51.03 -43.71
N ARG A 779 42.67 -50.85 -44.77
CA ARG A 779 42.91 -49.55 -45.42
C ARG A 779 42.22 -49.41 -46.77
N GLY A 780 41.87 -50.51 -47.42
CA GLY A 780 41.37 -50.54 -48.81
C GLY A 780 42.43 -50.04 -49.79
N ILE A 781 43.70 -50.46 -49.62
CA ILE A 781 44.82 -50.05 -50.49
C ILE A 781 45.55 -51.29 -51.00
N CYS A 782 45.86 -51.29 -52.29
CA CYS A 782 46.62 -52.34 -52.96
C CYS A 782 48.12 -52.21 -52.72
N THR A 783 48.79 -53.34 -52.47
CA THR A 783 50.25 -53.46 -52.58
C THR A 783 50.55 -54.27 -53.84
N CYS A 784 51.05 -53.60 -54.88
CA CYS A 784 51.28 -54.23 -56.17
C CYS A 784 52.45 -55.21 -56.14
N PHE A 785 52.32 -56.29 -56.92
CA PHE A 785 53.44 -57.20 -57.19
C PHE A 785 54.50 -56.49 -58.04
N GLN A 786 55.72 -57.01 -58.00
CA GLN A 786 56.84 -56.48 -58.77
C GLN A 786 56.51 -56.39 -60.27
N GLY A 787 56.85 -55.26 -60.90
CA GLY A 787 56.54 -54.96 -62.31
C GLY A 787 55.16 -54.33 -62.56
N TYR A 788 54.37 -54.10 -61.51
CA TYR A 788 53.04 -53.48 -61.62
C TYR A 788 52.91 -52.24 -60.73
N THR A 789 52.26 -51.20 -61.27
CA THR A 789 52.04 -49.92 -60.60
C THR A 789 50.62 -49.41 -60.86
N GLY A 790 50.27 -48.27 -60.26
CA GLY A 790 48.93 -47.69 -60.31
C GLY A 790 48.11 -47.97 -59.05
N TYR A 791 47.03 -47.21 -58.88
CA TYR A 791 46.18 -47.26 -57.68
C TYR A 791 45.54 -48.65 -57.45
N ALA A 792 45.25 -49.37 -58.54
CA ALA A 792 44.73 -50.74 -58.54
C ALA A 792 45.72 -51.73 -59.17
N CYS A 793 47.02 -51.41 -59.29
CA CYS A 793 48.03 -52.26 -59.94
C CYS A 793 47.72 -52.60 -61.40
N GLN A 794 46.97 -51.74 -62.08
CA GLN A 794 46.47 -51.96 -63.44
C GLN A 794 47.46 -51.58 -64.54
N THR A 795 48.68 -51.16 -64.19
CA THR A 795 49.69 -50.69 -65.15
C THR A 795 50.94 -51.52 -65.04
N ARG A 796 51.44 -52.01 -66.18
CA ARG A 796 52.77 -52.63 -66.27
C ARG A 796 53.84 -51.56 -66.31
N ASP A 797 54.85 -51.72 -65.49
CA ASP A 797 56.02 -50.86 -65.48
C ASP A 797 57.27 -51.73 -65.39
N GLU A 798 57.98 -51.86 -66.52
CA GLU A 798 59.18 -52.70 -66.64
C GLU A 798 60.35 -52.18 -65.79
N LEU A 799 60.24 -50.97 -65.23
CA LEU A 799 61.23 -50.35 -64.35
C LEU A 799 60.83 -50.37 -62.87
N ALA A 800 59.59 -50.78 -62.54
CA ALA A 800 59.12 -50.91 -61.17
C ALA A 800 59.66 -52.20 -60.53
N LYS A 801 60.58 -52.07 -59.57
CA LYS A 801 61.12 -53.20 -58.79
C LYS A 801 60.32 -53.51 -57.54
#